data_AF-A0A7C6ZRD1-F1
#
_entry.id   AF-A0A7C6ZRD1-F1
#
_cell.length_a   1.000
_cell.length_b   1.000
_cell.length_c   1.000
_cell.angle_alpha   90.00
_cell.angle_beta   90.00
_cell.angle_gamma   90.00
#
_symmetry.space_group_name_H-M   'P 1'
#
loop_
_entity.id
_entity.type
_entity.pdbx_description
1 polymer ?
#
loop_
_entity_poly.entity_id
_entity_poly.type
_entity_poly.pdbx_seq_one_letter_code
_entity_poly.pdbx_strand_id
1 'polypeptide(L)'
;MAALQSIDELLESAVLALYRQWSYLPRRTTIPALEGLRRKLADELAAMPTTPDPAQLRRAAATFAAAALRLPLVGRAAGADLEKLAALGEDPARPGGLRGAPLLKTTPLTTERVQALIAMLRTDDPPAYAVQRWFYVVNETPEAWRTLRAAVEPLLDRLPDAARQQVQALDALVATAPTGSPLAISTVYEDALKQLETLPGVVAALTDQFFNWKEVQRLIRRSVAGFGVAGEAIPKGAMAGEDFGPAAAISPDAQPAPAPETLAVNFHTDVKFPVSVQRRQINWLIVRLRLQKPETTAAAGVVPVEFTKIGDEEPPPEYLTVRVLAPDFDEETRRWERTITVRYDQDSDPAVFLLKSDEPGKKRITIDFLHKGRQVGSVAFTTEVTEIQTAGASVTITRSNPDLPEFARFERTPPPPADLHLRVVKKAPENTLAFYLDSPLAAVPFRNEFMGETPLTSKDPFTFLAQELDPLDTMVAALTADLTGPERAEAERKLTLLAEGLFEQLLPARFREAYFTQIAPLRDAGVITTFLITSDEPWIPWELLKPYHYSVREAKEYTDDFWAARFRLSRWLAGRGPQARVEVKTAALVLPDVGLPAVAGERAIFDELSTRRKVQLAGPSMRRQEVLDLFMAGGFQVLHIATHGQFNAEDADQSVIELADDTLRPGDLRATLLRGIRQSAPLVFLNACDGGRANFGLTGLGGWAEKLFQEANAAAFVGALWEVHDALAVEFSRHFYDRLAEGDTLGEAMRAARTHLRGLDPVNPTWLAYTLYGDPNAAVQIGTI
;
A
#
# COMPACT_ATOMS: atom_id res chain seq x y z
N MET A 1 -42.72 23.24 -0.05
CA MET A 1 -42.96 21.79 0.07
C MET A 1 -42.03 21.06 -0.89
N ALA A 2 -41.17 20.16 -0.39
CA ALA A 2 -40.38 19.30 -1.27
C ALA A 2 -41.32 18.37 -2.04
N ALA A 3 -41.11 18.21 -3.35
CA ALA A 3 -41.89 17.28 -4.16
C ALA A 3 -41.54 15.85 -3.75
N LEU A 4 -42.54 15.01 -3.50
CA LEU A 4 -42.35 13.60 -3.14
C LEU A 4 -41.72 12.85 -4.33
N GLN A 5 -40.64 12.11 -4.09
CA GLN A 5 -39.95 11.27 -5.08
C GLN A 5 -40.54 9.87 -5.13
N SER A 6 -40.48 9.21 -6.29
CA SER A 6 -40.73 7.77 -6.45
C SER A 6 -39.47 6.95 -6.18
N ILE A 7 -39.58 5.62 -6.02
CA ILE A 7 -38.44 4.75 -5.64
C ILE A 7 -37.32 4.81 -6.68
N ASP A 8 -37.66 4.81 -7.96
CA ASP A 8 -36.71 4.91 -9.06
C ASP A 8 -36.01 6.28 -9.11
N GLU A 9 -36.73 7.37 -8.85
CA GLU A 9 -36.16 8.72 -8.74
C GLU A 9 -35.21 8.84 -7.54
N LEU A 10 -35.55 8.20 -6.41
CA LEU A 10 -34.71 8.18 -5.22
C LEU A 10 -33.45 7.34 -5.43
N LEU A 11 -33.57 6.19 -6.10
CA LEU A 11 -32.42 5.36 -6.49
C LEU A 11 -31.49 6.10 -7.44
N GLU A 12 -32.02 6.75 -8.47
CA GLU A 12 -31.22 7.56 -9.39
C GLU A 12 -30.52 8.71 -8.66
N SER A 13 -31.22 9.42 -7.77
CA SER A 13 -30.62 10.48 -6.95
C SER A 13 -29.44 9.96 -6.12
N ALA A 14 -29.63 8.84 -5.41
CA ALA A 14 -28.59 8.25 -4.58
C ALA A 14 -27.36 7.81 -5.39
N VAL A 15 -27.57 7.16 -6.54
CA VAL A 15 -26.48 6.68 -7.40
C VAL A 15 -25.72 7.84 -8.05
N LEU A 16 -26.41 8.87 -8.53
CA LEU A 16 -25.75 10.06 -9.08
C LEU A 16 -24.95 10.84 -8.02
N ALA A 17 -25.45 10.90 -6.77
CA ALA A 17 -24.69 11.48 -5.67
C ALA A 17 -23.39 10.70 -5.39
N LEU A 18 -23.43 9.37 -5.47
CA LEU A 18 -22.23 8.54 -5.38
C LEU A 18 -21.26 8.82 -6.53
N TYR A 19 -21.76 8.93 -7.76
CA TYR A 19 -20.93 9.15 -8.95
C TYR A 19 -20.20 10.50 -8.90
N ARG A 20 -20.86 11.54 -8.38
CA ARG A 20 -20.23 12.85 -8.15
C ARG A 20 -19.03 12.75 -7.21
N GLN A 21 -19.16 11.94 -6.18
CA GLN A 21 -18.11 11.77 -5.18
C GLN A 21 -17.16 10.60 -5.50
N TRP A 22 -17.35 9.94 -6.65
CA TRP A 22 -16.68 8.68 -6.98
C TRP A 22 -15.15 8.82 -6.95
N SER A 23 -14.63 9.92 -7.49
CA SER A 23 -13.19 10.24 -7.49
C SER A 23 -12.59 10.52 -6.11
N TYR A 24 -13.44 10.70 -5.09
CA TYR A 24 -13.10 10.96 -3.69
C TYR A 24 -13.36 9.77 -2.77
N LEU A 25 -14.03 8.72 -3.26
CA LEU A 25 -14.25 7.50 -2.50
C LEU A 25 -12.94 6.67 -2.44
N PRO A 26 -12.72 5.90 -1.36
CA PRO A 26 -11.52 5.08 -1.20
C PRO A 26 -11.32 4.10 -2.36
N ARG A 27 -10.28 4.33 -3.16
CA ARG A 27 -10.05 3.58 -4.42
C ARG A 27 -9.70 2.10 -4.21
N ARG A 28 -9.12 1.75 -3.06
CA ARG A 28 -8.66 0.38 -2.76
C ARG A 28 -9.73 -0.52 -2.13
N THR A 29 -10.76 0.06 -1.53
CA THR A 29 -11.75 -0.68 -0.73
C THR A 29 -13.17 -0.37 -1.15
N THR A 30 -13.53 0.92 -1.18
CA THR A 30 -14.89 1.38 -1.46
C THR A 30 -15.25 1.29 -2.94
N ILE A 31 -14.39 1.75 -3.87
CA ILE A 31 -14.72 1.76 -5.31
C ILE A 31 -14.94 0.34 -5.87
N PRO A 32 -14.03 -0.65 -5.66
CA PRO A 32 -14.25 -2.00 -6.20
C PRO A 32 -15.51 -2.67 -5.62
N ALA A 33 -15.77 -2.46 -4.33
CA ALA A 33 -16.96 -2.99 -3.68
C ALA A 33 -18.24 -2.33 -4.19
N LEU A 34 -18.24 -1.00 -4.37
CA LEU A 34 -19.35 -0.27 -5.00
C LEU A 34 -19.61 -0.74 -6.41
N GLU A 35 -18.56 -0.95 -7.21
CA GLU A 35 -18.70 -1.44 -8.58
C GLU A 35 -19.37 -2.82 -8.60
N GLY A 36 -18.93 -3.74 -7.73
CA GLY A 36 -19.58 -5.05 -7.56
C GLY A 36 -21.06 -4.94 -7.14
N LEU A 37 -21.38 -4.08 -6.17
CA LEU A 37 -22.77 -3.86 -5.73
C LEU A 37 -23.65 -3.29 -6.84
N ARG A 38 -23.10 -2.39 -7.65
CA ARG A 38 -23.80 -1.68 -8.71
C ARG A 38 -24.10 -2.60 -9.89
N ARG A 39 -23.12 -3.43 -10.28
CA ARG A 39 -23.29 -4.48 -11.31
C ARG A 39 -24.30 -5.54 -10.86
N LYS A 40 -24.20 -6.01 -9.61
CA LYS A 40 -25.19 -6.93 -9.04
C LYS A 40 -26.62 -6.37 -9.07
N LEU A 41 -26.80 -5.11 -8.68
CA LEU A 41 -28.11 -4.46 -8.76
C LEU A 41 -28.59 -4.39 -10.22
N ALA A 42 -27.72 -4.07 -11.18
CA ALA A 42 -28.09 -4.04 -12.59
C ALA A 42 -28.59 -5.41 -13.10
N ASP A 43 -27.94 -6.49 -12.67
CA ASP A 43 -28.33 -7.85 -13.05
C ASP A 43 -29.66 -8.26 -12.42
N GLU A 44 -29.91 -7.88 -11.16
CA GLU A 44 -31.21 -8.08 -10.50
C GLU A 44 -32.35 -7.32 -11.20
N LEU A 45 -32.08 -6.09 -11.68
CA LEU A 45 -33.05 -5.32 -12.46
C LEU A 45 -33.28 -5.91 -13.86
N ALA A 46 -32.23 -6.46 -14.50
CA ALA A 46 -32.32 -7.08 -15.81
C ALA A 46 -33.14 -8.40 -15.79
N ALA A 47 -33.18 -9.08 -14.64
CA ALA A 47 -33.97 -10.29 -14.42
C ALA A 47 -35.45 -10.03 -14.12
N MET A 48 -35.92 -8.78 -14.11
CA MET A 48 -37.32 -8.45 -13.87
C MET A 48 -38.24 -8.89 -15.02
N PRO A 49 -39.51 -9.26 -14.74
CA PRO A 49 -40.49 -9.56 -15.76
C PRO A 49 -40.80 -8.34 -16.65
N THR A 50 -41.32 -8.59 -17.85
CA THR A 50 -41.63 -7.57 -18.87
C THR A 50 -42.57 -6.46 -18.39
N THR A 51 -43.42 -6.76 -17.40
CA THR A 51 -44.14 -5.77 -16.59
C THR A 51 -43.42 -5.61 -15.24
N PRO A 52 -42.63 -4.54 -15.03
CA PRO A 52 -41.78 -4.40 -13.86
C PRO A 52 -42.57 -4.39 -12.54
N ASP A 53 -42.17 -5.22 -11.58
CA ASP A 53 -42.76 -5.24 -10.23
C ASP A 53 -42.13 -4.13 -9.35
N PRO A 54 -42.89 -3.10 -8.93
CA PRO A 54 -42.39 -2.06 -8.04
C PRO A 54 -41.91 -2.59 -6.68
N ALA A 55 -42.46 -3.71 -6.19
CA ALA A 55 -42.04 -4.32 -4.94
C ALA A 55 -40.66 -4.99 -5.07
N GLN A 56 -40.36 -5.57 -6.24
CA GLN A 56 -39.03 -6.10 -6.53
C GLN A 56 -37.98 -4.99 -6.61
N LEU A 57 -38.28 -3.87 -7.29
CA LEU A 57 -37.39 -2.70 -7.32
C LEU A 57 -37.12 -2.17 -5.91
N ARG A 58 -38.17 -2.09 -5.07
CA ARG A 58 -38.05 -1.67 -3.67
C ARG A 58 -37.05 -2.53 -2.90
N ARG A 59 -37.16 -3.86 -2.98
CA ARG A 59 -36.28 -4.80 -2.27
C ARG A 59 -34.83 -4.70 -2.74
N ALA A 60 -34.63 -4.68 -4.05
CA ALA A 60 -33.30 -4.60 -4.67
C ALA A 60 -32.60 -3.27 -4.29
N ALA A 61 -33.31 -2.14 -4.40
CA ALA A 61 -32.78 -0.82 -4.04
C ALA A 61 -32.46 -0.72 -2.53
N ALA A 62 -33.30 -1.27 -1.65
CA ALA A 62 -33.04 -1.28 -0.21
C ALA A 62 -31.81 -2.11 0.16
N THR A 63 -31.63 -3.26 -0.51
CA THR A 63 -30.48 -4.16 -0.28
C THR A 63 -29.18 -3.52 -0.77
N PHE A 64 -29.20 -2.93 -1.97
CA PHE A 64 -28.09 -2.13 -2.47
C PHE A 64 -27.71 -1.01 -1.50
N ALA A 65 -28.69 -0.23 -1.04
CA ALA A 65 -28.43 0.91 -0.18
C ALA A 65 -27.88 0.51 1.19
N ALA A 66 -28.42 -0.55 1.81
CA ALA A 66 -27.91 -1.08 3.07
C ALA A 66 -26.47 -1.60 2.96
N ALA A 67 -26.13 -2.25 1.83
CA ALA A 67 -24.77 -2.71 1.57
C ALA A 67 -23.82 -1.53 1.29
N ALA A 68 -24.24 -0.56 0.47
CA ALA A 68 -23.45 0.61 0.13
C ALA A 68 -23.12 1.47 1.37
N LEU A 69 -24.08 1.67 2.27
CA LEU A 69 -23.88 2.44 3.51
C LEU A 69 -22.83 1.85 4.46
N ARG A 70 -22.52 0.55 4.35
CA ARG A 70 -21.45 -0.10 5.13
C ARG A 70 -20.05 0.20 4.58
N LEU A 71 -19.95 0.74 3.37
CA LEU A 71 -18.67 1.01 2.74
C LEU A 71 -18.09 2.36 3.22
N PRO A 72 -16.76 2.46 3.42
CA PRO A 72 -16.13 3.68 3.92
C PRO A 72 -16.43 4.91 3.05
N LEU A 73 -16.71 6.04 3.70
CA LEU A 73 -17.02 7.36 3.11
C LEU A 73 -18.29 7.46 2.25
N VAL A 74 -19.01 6.36 2.01
CA VAL A 74 -20.28 6.36 1.26
C VAL A 74 -21.37 7.17 1.96
N GLY A 75 -21.48 7.05 3.28
CA GLY A 75 -22.44 7.83 4.07
C GLY A 75 -22.27 9.35 3.94
N ARG A 76 -21.03 9.84 3.78
CA ARG A 76 -20.78 11.28 3.54
C ARG A 76 -21.14 11.72 2.12
N ALA A 77 -21.04 10.81 1.15
CA ALA A 77 -21.33 11.11 -0.25
C ALA A 77 -22.82 11.12 -0.58
N ALA A 78 -23.56 10.10 -0.14
CA ALA A 78 -24.96 9.89 -0.50
C ALA A 78 -25.84 9.38 0.66
N GLY A 79 -25.40 9.56 1.92
CA GLY A 79 -26.04 8.97 3.09
C GLY A 79 -27.53 9.27 3.21
N ALA A 80 -27.94 10.52 3.02
CA ALA A 80 -29.34 10.94 3.18
C ALA A 80 -30.32 10.21 2.26
N ASP A 81 -29.95 9.92 1.01
CA ASP A 81 -30.83 9.22 0.07
C ASP A 81 -30.69 7.69 0.18
N LEU A 82 -29.49 7.19 0.48
CA LEU A 82 -29.27 5.77 0.74
C LEU A 82 -29.96 5.31 2.03
N GLU A 83 -29.98 6.11 3.09
CA GLU A 83 -30.68 5.79 4.34
C GLU A 83 -32.19 5.68 4.11
N LYS A 84 -32.77 6.59 3.32
CA LYS A 84 -34.18 6.50 2.89
C LYS A 84 -34.47 5.23 2.10
N LEU A 85 -33.57 4.83 1.20
CA LEU A 85 -33.72 3.59 0.43
C LEU A 85 -33.59 2.34 1.31
N ALA A 86 -32.61 2.32 2.21
CA ALA A 86 -32.39 1.20 3.14
C ALA A 86 -33.61 0.99 4.06
N ALA A 87 -34.21 2.09 4.55
CA ALA A 87 -35.43 2.06 5.36
C ALA A 87 -36.65 1.45 4.65
N LEU A 88 -36.64 1.32 3.31
CA LEU A 88 -37.72 0.66 2.57
C LEU A 88 -37.73 -0.87 2.75
N GLY A 89 -36.62 -1.46 3.21
CA GLY A 89 -36.48 -2.91 3.39
C GLY A 89 -36.92 -3.43 4.76
N GLU A 90 -37.26 -2.57 5.73
CA GLU A 90 -37.70 -2.99 7.06
C GLU A 90 -39.16 -3.48 7.06
N ASP A 91 -39.41 -4.61 7.72
CA ASP A 91 -40.72 -5.26 7.82
C ASP A 91 -41.70 -4.39 8.64
N PRO A 92 -42.87 -3.97 8.08
CA PRO A 92 -43.86 -3.17 8.79
C PRO A 92 -44.47 -3.88 10.02
N ALA A 93 -44.23 -5.18 10.22
CA ALA A 93 -44.72 -5.95 11.36
C ALA A 93 -43.81 -5.94 12.61
N ARG A 94 -42.63 -5.29 12.58
CA ARG A 94 -41.76 -5.19 13.77
C ARG A 94 -42.36 -4.25 14.83
N PRO A 95 -42.57 -4.70 16.09
CA PRO A 95 -43.07 -3.83 17.15
C PRO A 95 -41.93 -2.93 17.64
N GLY A 96 -41.75 -1.80 16.96
CA GLY A 96 -40.61 -0.92 17.17
C GLY A 96 -40.53 0.25 16.19
N GLY A 97 -41.67 0.86 15.86
CA GLY A 97 -41.69 2.25 15.36
C GLY A 97 -41.77 2.44 13.84
N LEU A 98 -42.99 2.67 13.37
CA LEU A 98 -43.33 3.48 12.19
C LEU A 98 -42.87 4.96 12.36
N ARG A 99 -41.58 5.21 12.62
CA ARG A 99 -40.98 6.54 12.63
C ARG A 99 -39.84 6.58 11.62
N GLY A 100 -40.15 6.97 10.38
CA GLY A 100 -39.12 7.42 9.44
C GLY A 100 -39.19 6.91 8.01
N ALA A 101 -40.14 6.03 7.64
CA ALA A 101 -40.27 5.61 6.25
C ALA A 101 -40.55 6.84 5.35
N PRO A 102 -39.75 7.06 4.28
CA PRO A 102 -39.92 8.23 3.43
C PRO A 102 -41.30 8.19 2.76
N LEU A 103 -42.01 9.32 2.77
CA LEU A 103 -43.22 9.47 1.96
C LEU A 103 -42.79 9.47 0.49
N LEU A 104 -43.19 8.45 -0.26
CA LEU A 104 -42.86 8.29 -1.67
C LEU A 104 -44.09 8.44 -2.55
N LYS A 105 -43.89 8.99 -3.74
CA LYS A 105 -44.90 9.05 -4.79
C LYS A 105 -45.04 7.69 -5.45
N THR A 106 -46.28 7.25 -5.68
CA THR A 106 -46.57 6.07 -6.49
C THR A 106 -46.56 6.46 -7.98
N THR A 107 -45.45 6.17 -8.66
CA THR A 107 -45.31 6.31 -10.11
C THR A 107 -45.27 4.92 -10.73
N PRO A 108 -46.03 4.63 -11.81
CA PRO A 108 -45.92 3.36 -12.53
C PRO A 108 -44.49 3.18 -13.08
N LEU A 109 -43.86 2.06 -12.76
CA LEU A 109 -42.52 1.73 -13.26
C LEU A 109 -42.64 1.17 -14.68
N THR A 110 -42.10 1.89 -15.67
CA THR A 110 -42.12 1.43 -17.08
C THR A 110 -40.86 0.64 -17.43
N THR A 111 -40.94 -0.18 -18.47
CA THR A 111 -39.81 -0.97 -18.96
C THR A 111 -38.65 -0.06 -19.41
N GLU A 112 -38.94 1.07 -20.06
CA GLU A 112 -37.94 2.05 -20.46
C GLU A 112 -37.20 2.64 -19.25
N ARG A 113 -37.93 2.84 -18.14
CA ARG A 113 -37.34 3.38 -16.92
C ARG A 113 -36.39 2.39 -16.26
N VAL A 114 -36.75 1.10 -16.23
CA VAL A 114 -35.87 0.04 -15.73
C VAL A 114 -34.60 -0.06 -16.59
N GLN A 115 -34.73 -0.01 -17.91
CA GLN A 115 -33.57 -0.02 -18.82
C GLN A 115 -32.65 1.18 -18.61
N ALA A 116 -33.20 2.38 -18.35
CA ALA A 116 -32.40 3.56 -18.03
C ALA A 116 -31.61 3.39 -16.72
N LEU A 117 -32.19 2.77 -15.69
CA LEU A 117 -31.49 2.46 -14.44
C LEU A 117 -30.39 1.42 -14.66
N ILE A 118 -30.63 0.38 -15.46
CA ILE A 118 -29.61 -0.63 -15.80
C ILE A 118 -28.44 0.03 -16.53
N ALA A 119 -28.70 0.88 -17.52
CA ALA A 119 -27.66 1.61 -18.25
C ALA A 119 -26.82 2.49 -17.30
N MET A 120 -27.47 3.21 -16.40
CA MET A 120 -26.79 3.98 -15.35
C MET A 120 -25.90 3.10 -14.48
N LEU A 121 -26.38 1.93 -14.05
CA LEU A 121 -25.65 1.02 -13.16
C LEU A 121 -24.54 0.23 -13.88
N ARG A 122 -24.55 0.18 -15.21
CA ARG A 122 -23.54 -0.49 -16.04
C ARG A 122 -22.55 0.47 -16.71
N THR A 123 -22.66 1.78 -16.50
CA THR A 123 -21.69 2.73 -17.07
C THR A 123 -20.26 2.38 -16.65
N ASP A 124 -19.31 2.41 -17.57
CA ASP A 124 -17.89 2.14 -17.28
C ASP A 124 -17.17 3.36 -16.70
N ASP A 125 -17.74 4.55 -16.87
CA ASP A 125 -17.25 5.80 -16.28
C ASP A 125 -18.38 6.47 -15.46
N PRO A 126 -18.48 6.17 -14.15
CA PRO A 126 -19.50 6.75 -13.28
C PRO A 126 -19.41 8.28 -13.16
N PRO A 127 -18.23 8.91 -12.94
CA PRO A 127 -18.09 10.36 -13.00
C PRO A 127 -18.61 10.98 -14.30
N ALA A 128 -18.22 10.44 -15.46
CA ALA A 128 -18.64 11.00 -16.74
C ALA A 128 -20.15 10.89 -16.95
N TYR A 129 -20.74 9.75 -16.53
CA TYR A 129 -22.18 9.58 -16.56
C TYR A 129 -22.91 10.64 -15.72
N ALA A 130 -22.41 10.93 -14.52
CA ALA A 130 -23.01 11.97 -13.66
C ALA A 130 -22.88 13.38 -14.25
N VAL A 131 -21.73 13.70 -14.85
CA VAL A 131 -21.54 14.97 -15.56
C VAL A 131 -22.60 15.09 -16.65
N GLN A 132 -22.74 14.10 -17.53
CA GLN A 132 -23.70 14.12 -18.65
C GLN A 132 -25.17 14.18 -18.20
N ARG A 133 -25.48 13.74 -16.98
CA ARG A 133 -26.84 13.68 -16.47
C ARG A 133 -27.36 15.01 -15.91
N TRP A 134 -26.47 15.91 -15.50
CA TRP A 134 -26.86 17.21 -14.94
C TRP A 134 -26.85 18.35 -15.97
N PHE A 135 -27.61 19.40 -15.69
CA PHE A 135 -27.87 20.49 -16.62
C PHE A 135 -27.06 21.74 -16.26
N TYR A 136 -26.68 22.49 -17.29
CA TYR A 136 -26.16 23.84 -17.12
C TYR A 136 -27.31 24.82 -16.85
N VAL A 137 -27.02 25.87 -16.10
CA VAL A 137 -27.90 27.03 -16.01
C VAL A 137 -27.80 27.80 -17.33
N VAL A 138 -28.91 27.90 -18.07
CA VAL A 138 -28.95 28.43 -19.45
C VAL A 138 -28.22 29.77 -19.59
N ASN A 139 -28.41 30.70 -18.63
CA ASN A 139 -27.82 32.04 -18.68
C ASN A 139 -26.32 32.09 -18.33
N GLU A 140 -25.75 30.99 -17.82
CA GLU A 140 -24.34 30.89 -17.39
C GLU A 140 -23.49 30.09 -18.39
N THR A 141 -24.12 29.46 -19.38
CA THR A 141 -23.45 28.64 -20.41
C THR A 141 -22.30 29.35 -21.14
N PRO A 142 -22.32 30.68 -21.43
CA PRO A 142 -21.18 31.34 -22.05
C PRO A 142 -19.97 31.47 -21.11
N GLU A 143 -20.20 31.65 -19.81
CA GLU A 143 -19.14 31.73 -18.81
C GLU A 143 -18.57 30.36 -18.46
N ALA A 144 -19.45 29.35 -18.36
CA ALA A 144 -19.08 27.95 -18.21
C ALA A 144 -18.18 27.48 -19.35
N TRP A 145 -18.53 27.79 -20.61
CA TRP A 145 -17.70 27.49 -21.77
C TRP A 145 -16.34 28.14 -21.68
N ARG A 146 -16.27 29.45 -21.39
CA ARG A 146 -14.99 30.17 -21.29
C ARG A 146 -14.05 29.55 -20.26
N THR A 147 -14.60 29.18 -19.10
CA THR A 147 -13.84 28.60 -17.99
C THR A 147 -13.37 27.18 -18.33
N LEU A 148 -14.28 26.31 -18.76
CA LEU A 148 -13.97 24.92 -19.08
C LEU A 148 -13.05 24.81 -20.30
N ARG A 149 -13.28 25.61 -21.36
CA ARG A 149 -12.43 25.61 -22.55
C ARG A 149 -11.00 26.06 -22.24
N ALA A 150 -10.83 27.07 -21.38
CA ALA A 150 -9.51 27.49 -20.91
C ALA A 150 -8.81 26.37 -20.13
N ALA A 151 -9.54 25.58 -19.34
CA ALA A 151 -9.01 24.42 -18.64
C ALA A 151 -8.70 23.22 -19.55
N VAL A 152 -9.35 23.13 -20.72
CA VAL A 152 -9.06 22.12 -21.76
C VAL A 152 -7.80 22.45 -22.56
N GLU A 153 -7.44 23.72 -22.71
CA GLU A 153 -6.27 24.16 -23.47
C GLU A 153 -4.97 23.41 -23.11
N PRO A 154 -4.58 23.26 -21.82
CA PRO A 154 -3.38 22.50 -21.46
C PRO A 154 -3.51 20.97 -21.68
N LEU A 155 -4.70 20.46 -22.00
CA LEU A 155 -4.94 19.03 -22.25
C LEU A 155 -4.84 18.66 -23.73
N LEU A 156 -4.89 19.63 -24.65
CA LEU A 156 -5.01 19.37 -26.10
C LEU A 156 -3.88 18.50 -26.66
N ASP A 157 -2.65 18.68 -26.17
CA ASP A 157 -1.48 17.91 -26.63
C ASP A 157 -1.51 16.45 -26.18
N ARG A 158 -2.31 16.13 -25.15
CA ARG A 158 -2.44 14.78 -24.57
C ARG A 158 -3.67 14.04 -25.09
N LEU A 159 -4.61 14.74 -25.74
CA LEU A 159 -5.80 14.14 -26.31
C LEU A 159 -5.48 13.49 -27.67
N PRO A 160 -6.16 12.38 -28.03
CA PRO A 160 -6.09 11.82 -29.38
C PRO A 160 -6.43 12.89 -30.43
N ASP A 161 -5.82 12.81 -31.61
CA ASP A 161 -6.00 13.82 -32.66
C ASP A 161 -7.48 14.06 -33.02
N ALA A 162 -8.30 13.00 -33.01
CA ALA A 162 -9.75 13.11 -33.22
C ALA A 162 -10.44 13.99 -32.15
N ALA A 163 -10.07 13.85 -30.88
CA ALA A 163 -10.62 14.66 -29.80
C ALA A 163 -10.12 16.12 -29.88
N ARG A 164 -8.86 16.34 -30.28
CA ARG A 164 -8.31 17.68 -30.51
C ARG A 164 -9.05 18.39 -31.65
N GLN A 165 -9.28 17.70 -32.76
CA GLN A 165 -10.07 18.21 -33.89
C GLN A 165 -11.51 18.52 -33.48
N GLN A 166 -12.11 17.69 -32.63
CA GLN A 166 -13.45 17.94 -32.11
C GLN A 166 -13.49 19.19 -31.24
N VAL A 167 -12.53 19.41 -30.34
CA VAL A 167 -12.46 20.66 -29.55
C VAL A 167 -12.32 21.90 -30.46
N GLN A 168 -11.47 21.83 -31.49
CA GLN A 168 -11.33 22.92 -32.46
C GLN A 168 -12.62 23.18 -33.26
N ALA A 169 -13.37 22.13 -33.61
CA ALA A 169 -14.67 22.27 -34.26
C ALA A 169 -15.71 22.94 -33.33
N LEU A 170 -15.65 22.66 -32.02
CA LEU A 170 -16.51 23.33 -31.04
C LEU A 170 -16.14 24.82 -30.87
N ASP A 171 -14.85 25.17 -30.91
CA ASP A 171 -14.42 26.57 -30.91
C ASP A 171 -14.99 27.32 -32.12
N ALA A 172 -14.98 26.68 -33.30
CA ALA A 172 -15.58 27.23 -34.51
C ALA A 172 -17.11 27.34 -34.41
N LEU A 173 -17.80 26.35 -33.83
CA LEU A 173 -19.24 26.38 -33.58
C LEU A 173 -19.61 27.58 -32.69
N VAL A 174 -18.91 27.77 -31.58
CA VAL A 174 -19.16 28.87 -30.65
C VAL A 174 -18.84 30.23 -31.28
N ALA A 175 -17.83 30.32 -32.15
CA ALA A 175 -17.53 31.54 -32.91
C ALA A 175 -18.66 31.97 -33.87
N THR A 176 -19.55 31.06 -34.26
CA THR A 176 -20.74 31.37 -35.08
C THR A 176 -21.96 31.80 -34.26
N ALA A 177 -21.85 31.88 -32.92
CA ALA A 177 -22.97 32.27 -32.08
C ALA A 177 -23.52 33.67 -32.46
N PRO A 178 -24.84 33.81 -32.66
CA PRO A 178 -25.44 35.06 -33.11
C PRO A 178 -25.28 36.17 -32.06
N THR A 179 -24.94 37.39 -32.47
CA THR A 179 -24.75 38.55 -31.59
C THR A 179 -26.05 39.19 -31.06
N GLY A 180 -27.14 38.42 -31.00
CA GLY A 180 -28.51 38.86 -30.70
C GLY A 180 -29.11 38.29 -29.41
N SER A 181 -30.27 37.63 -29.52
CA SER A 181 -31.07 37.13 -28.39
C SER A 181 -30.25 36.31 -27.37
N PRO A 182 -30.29 36.64 -26.06
CA PRO A 182 -29.57 35.90 -25.02
C PRO A 182 -29.88 34.41 -25.00
N LEU A 183 -31.13 34.01 -25.31
CA LEU A 183 -31.54 32.61 -25.41
C LEU A 183 -30.93 31.87 -26.61
N ALA A 184 -30.76 32.56 -27.74
CA ALA A 184 -30.12 31.98 -28.93
C ALA A 184 -28.61 31.84 -28.74
N ILE A 185 -28.00 32.74 -27.96
CA ILE A 185 -26.59 32.64 -27.56
C ILE A 185 -26.42 31.43 -26.65
N SER A 186 -27.17 31.36 -25.55
CA SER A 186 -27.05 30.29 -24.56
C SER A 186 -27.23 28.87 -25.12
N THR A 187 -28.07 28.70 -26.15
CA THR A 187 -28.30 27.38 -26.77
C THR A 187 -27.09 26.87 -27.54
N VAL A 188 -26.37 27.73 -28.27
CA VAL A 188 -25.13 27.36 -28.97
C VAL A 188 -24.04 26.95 -27.98
N TYR A 189 -23.90 27.70 -26.88
CA TYR A 189 -22.94 27.37 -25.82
C TYR A 189 -23.32 26.09 -25.07
N GLU A 190 -24.61 25.85 -24.80
CA GLU A 190 -25.08 24.61 -24.18
C GLU A 190 -24.79 23.38 -25.06
N ASP A 191 -25.01 23.48 -26.37
CA ASP A 191 -24.72 22.38 -27.31
C ASP A 191 -23.21 22.12 -27.42
N ALA A 192 -22.39 23.16 -27.41
CA ALA A 192 -20.93 23.02 -27.41
C ALA A 192 -20.43 22.35 -26.12
N LEU A 193 -20.96 22.77 -24.97
CA LEU A 193 -20.63 22.18 -23.67
C LEU A 193 -21.04 20.69 -23.60
N LYS A 194 -22.24 20.33 -24.06
CA LYS A 194 -22.69 18.93 -24.12
C LYS A 194 -21.79 18.07 -24.99
N GLN A 195 -21.32 18.59 -26.12
CA GLN A 195 -20.37 17.88 -26.97
C GLN A 195 -18.99 17.76 -26.30
N LEU A 196 -18.55 18.77 -25.54
CA LEU A 196 -17.31 18.72 -24.78
C LEU A 196 -17.34 17.61 -23.70
N GLU A 197 -18.50 17.36 -23.09
CA GLU A 197 -18.72 16.26 -22.12
C GLU A 197 -18.70 14.86 -22.75
N THR A 198 -18.70 14.75 -24.07
CA THR A 198 -18.58 13.44 -24.74
C THR A 198 -17.12 12.99 -24.88
N LEU A 199 -16.16 13.87 -24.59
CA LEU A 199 -14.72 13.59 -24.71
C LEU A 199 -14.18 12.95 -23.42
N PRO A 200 -13.88 11.64 -23.39
CA PRO A 200 -13.54 10.94 -22.14
C PRO A 200 -12.30 11.53 -21.44
N GLY A 201 -11.26 11.88 -22.20
CA GLY A 201 -10.04 12.47 -21.65
C GLY A 201 -10.23 13.87 -21.06
N VAL A 202 -11.23 14.62 -21.53
CA VAL A 202 -11.57 15.94 -20.99
C VAL A 202 -12.37 15.79 -19.71
N VAL A 203 -13.38 14.92 -19.70
CA VAL A 203 -14.23 14.69 -18.53
C VAL A 203 -13.46 14.07 -17.38
N ALA A 204 -12.58 13.10 -17.66
CA ALA A 204 -11.73 12.48 -16.65
C ALA A 204 -10.77 13.48 -15.98
N ALA A 205 -10.30 14.49 -16.73
CA ALA A 205 -9.36 15.49 -16.22
C ALA A 205 -10.07 16.65 -15.49
N LEU A 206 -11.27 17.02 -15.93
CA LEU A 206 -11.96 18.25 -15.49
C LEU A 206 -13.28 17.98 -14.76
N THR A 207 -13.50 16.76 -14.25
CA THR A 207 -14.78 16.35 -13.64
C THR A 207 -15.32 17.35 -12.61
N ASP A 208 -14.47 17.82 -11.69
CA ASP A 208 -14.87 18.77 -10.65
C ASP A 208 -15.23 20.15 -11.21
N GLN A 209 -14.53 20.58 -12.25
CA GLN A 209 -14.81 21.85 -12.91
C GLN A 209 -16.15 21.79 -13.64
N PHE A 210 -16.50 20.66 -14.27
CA PHE A 210 -17.83 20.46 -14.85
C PHE A 210 -18.93 20.56 -13.77
N PHE A 211 -18.72 19.96 -12.60
CA PHE A 211 -19.72 20.00 -11.53
C PHE A 211 -19.92 21.39 -10.91
N ASN A 212 -18.97 22.32 -11.03
CA ASN A 212 -19.15 23.70 -10.56
C ASN A 212 -20.18 24.49 -11.38
N TRP A 213 -20.43 24.08 -12.63
CA TRP A 213 -21.34 24.76 -13.56
C TRP A 213 -22.68 24.03 -13.74
N LYS A 214 -22.90 22.95 -12.99
CA LYS A 214 -24.09 22.10 -13.12
C LYS A 214 -24.94 22.15 -11.86
N GLU A 215 -26.20 22.55 -12.01
CA GLU A 215 -27.14 22.57 -10.89
C GLU A 215 -27.87 21.24 -10.73
N VAL A 216 -28.08 20.85 -9.47
CA VAL A 216 -28.96 19.74 -9.08
C VAL A 216 -30.40 20.25 -9.06
N GLN A 217 -30.94 20.71 -10.20
CA GLN A 217 -32.36 21.03 -10.30
C GLN A 217 -33.15 19.90 -10.96
N ARG A 218 -33.97 19.26 -10.11
CA ARG A 218 -35.17 18.46 -10.37
C ARG A 218 -35.21 17.70 -11.69
N LEU A 219 -34.97 16.40 -11.54
CA LEU A 219 -35.14 15.29 -12.48
C LEU A 219 -36.59 15.11 -13.00
N ILE A 220 -37.25 16.17 -13.48
CA ILE A 220 -38.64 16.15 -13.97
C ILE A 220 -38.70 16.61 -15.43
N ARG A 221 -39.05 15.64 -16.28
CA ARG A 221 -39.61 15.73 -17.65
C ARG A 221 -38.73 16.37 -18.74
N ARG A 222 -37.94 15.53 -19.41
CA ARG A 222 -38.00 15.42 -20.88
C ARG A 222 -38.03 13.95 -21.27
N SER A 223 -39.10 13.58 -21.98
CA SER A 223 -39.31 12.27 -22.57
C SER A 223 -38.16 11.91 -23.50
N VAL A 224 -37.86 10.62 -23.55
CA VAL A 224 -37.06 9.92 -24.55
C VAL A 224 -37.43 10.41 -25.96
N ALA A 225 -36.62 11.31 -26.50
CA ALA A 225 -36.58 11.67 -27.92
C ALA A 225 -35.25 12.39 -28.15
N GLY A 226 -34.24 11.66 -28.61
CA GLY A 226 -32.94 12.27 -28.92
C GLY A 226 -31.70 11.40 -28.71
N PHE A 227 -31.79 10.09 -28.93
CA PHE A 227 -30.60 9.28 -29.23
C PHE A 227 -30.97 8.38 -30.41
N GLY A 228 -30.74 8.88 -31.62
CA GLY A 228 -30.84 8.10 -32.83
C GLY A 228 -29.67 7.12 -32.89
N VAL A 229 -29.92 5.87 -32.56
CA VAL A 229 -29.01 4.77 -32.90
C VAL A 229 -29.22 4.46 -34.38
N ALA A 230 -28.22 4.76 -35.20
CA ALA A 230 -28.16 4.28 -36.57
C ALA A 230 -27.93 2.75 -36.51
N GLY A 231 -28.97 1.99 -36.83
CA GLY A 231 -28.93 0.54 -36.97
C GLY A 231 -29.57 0.15 -38.30
N GLU A 232 -28.77 -0.43 -39.18
CA GLU A 232 -29.14 -0.92 -40.50
C GLU A 232 -30.27 -1.95 -40.46
N ALA A 233 -31.08 -1.93 -41.51
CA ALA A 233 -32.24 -2.80 -41.69
C ALA A 233 -31.85 -4.18 -42.24
N ILE A 234 -32.40 -5.25 -41.65
CA ILE A 234 -32.55 -6.58 -42.28
C ILE A 234 -33.96 -7.11 -41.96
N PRO A 235 -34.69 -7.72 -42.93
CA PRO A 235 -36.14 -7.65 -42.99
C PRO A 235 -36.89 -8.75 -42.23
N LYS A 236 -38.14 -8.44 -41.88
CA LYS A 236 -39.14 -9.33 -41.29
C LYS A 236 -39.51 -10.49 -42.23
N GLY A 237 -39.51 -11.71 -41.68
CA GLY A 237 -40.12 -12.89 -42.29
C GLY A 237 -40.85 -13.73 -41.25
N ALA A 238 -42.19 -13.68 -41.32
CA ALA A 238 -43.20 -14.70 -41.04
C ALA A 238 -43.24 -15.49 -39.70
N MET A 239 -44.43 -15.42 -39.11
CA MET A 239 -44.99 -16.29 -38.07
C MET A 239 -45.05 -17.76 -38.50
N ALA A 240 -44.84 -18.68 -37.55
CA ALA A 240 -45.74 -19.79 -37.22
C ALA A 240 -45.17 -20.53 -35.99
N GLY A 241 -46.06 -20.92 -35.09
CA GLY A 241 -45.71 -21.44 -33.76
C GLY A 241 -45.16 -22.85 -33.75
N GLU A 242 -44.67 -23.26 -32.58
CA GLU A 242 -44.79 -24.62 -32.08
C GLU A 242 -44.50 -24.68 -30.57
N ASP A 243 -45.17 -25.66 -29.96
CA ASP A 243 -45.46 -26.00 -28.57
C ASP A 243 -44.41 -25.82 -27.45
N PHE A 244 -44.98 -25.63 -26.25
CA PHE A 244 -44.37 -25.82 -24.95
C PHE A 244 -43.94 -27.28 -24.73
N GLY A 245 -42.64 -27.54 -24.61
CA GLY A 245 -42.07 -28.77 -24.04
C GLY A 245 -41.72 -28.58 -22.55
N PRO A 246 -41.86 -29.62 -21.70
CA PRO A 246 -41.74 -29.48 -20.25
C PRO A 246 -40.29 -29.38 -19.77
N ALA A 247 -40.15 -28.81 -18.57
CA ALA A 247 -38.93 -28.56 -17.82
C ALA A 247 -37.87 -29.68 -17.94
N ALA A 248 -36.68 -29.30 -18.42
CA ALA A 248 -35.50 -30.16 -18.40
C ALA A 248 -34.94 -30.25 -16.97
N ALA A 249 -34.79 -31.49 -16.52
CA ALA A 249 -34.22 -31.89 -15.26
C ALA A 249 -32.75 -31.47 -15.11
N ILE A 250 -32.36 -31.21 -13.86
CA ILE A 250 -30.99 -30.98 -13.42
C ILE A 250 -30.15 -32.21 -13.79
N SER A 251 -29.16 -32.03 -14.66
CA SER A 251 -28.19 -33.08 -15.01
C SER A 251 -27.18 -33.28 -13.87
N PRO A 252 -26.84 -34.53 -13.48
CA PRO A 252 -25.89 -34.82 -12.42
C PRO A 252 -24.45 -35.00 -12.94
N ASP A 253 -24.03 -34.20 -13.91
CA ASP A 253 -22.65 -34.19 -14.44
C ASP A 253 -22.10 -32.76 -14.40
N ALA A 254 -21.75 -32.29 -13.21
CA ALA A 254 -20.86 -31.14 -13.06
C ALA A 254 -19.44 -31.62 -13.34
N GLN A 255 -18.93 -31.34 -14.54
CA GLN A 255 -17.52 -31.48 -14.87
C GLN A 255 -16.69 -30.74 -13.78
N PRO A 256 -15.60 -31.35 -13.26
CA PRO A 256 -14.77 -30.68 -12.26
C PRO A 256 -14.27 -29.36 -12.84
N ALA A 257 -14.42 -28.27 -12.08
CA ALA A 257 -13.97 -26.95 -12.48
C ALA A 257 -12.50 -27.03 -12.92
N PRO A 258 -12.13 -26.41 -14.06
CA PRO A 258 -10.76 -26.45 -14.56
C PRO A 258 -9.80 -25.92 -13.49
N ALA A 259 -8.69 -26.62 -13.30
CA ALA A 259 -7.69 -26.25 -12.31
C ALA A 259 -7.13 -24.84 -12.64
N PRO A 260 -6.94 -23.97 -11.64
CA PRO A 260 -6.36 -22.66 -11.86
C PRO A 260 -4.90 -22.78 -12.34
N GLU A 261 -4.58 -22.12 -13.45
CA GLU A 261 -3.23 -22.00 -13.98
C GLU A 261 -2.63 -20.66 -13.58
N THR A 262 -1.38 -20.66 -13.12
CA THR A 262 -0.66 -19.44 -12.73
C THR A 262 0.23 -18.97 -13.88
N LEU A 263 -0.02 -17.76 -14.38
CA LEU A 263 0.79 -17.08 -15.39
C LEU A 263 1.65 -16.00 -14.71
N ALA A 264 2.96 -16.18 -14.71
CA ALA A 264 3.91 -15.19 -14.18
C ALA A 264 4.44 -14.29 -15.30
N VAL A 265 4.26 -12.98 -15.15
CA VAL A 265 4.70 -11.96 -16.12
C VAL A 265 5.59 -10.94 -15.42
N ASN A 266 6.74 -10.63 -16.03
CA ASN A 266 7.66 -9.61 -15.53
C ASN A 266 7.43 -8.30 -16.28
N PHE A 267 7.11 -7.23 -15.55
CA PHE A 267 7.03 -5.88 -16.10
C PHE A 267 8.28 -5.06 -15.76
N HIS A 268 8.63 -4.12 -16.62
CA HIS A 268 9.72 -3.18 -16.42
C HIS A 268 9.18 -1.78 -16.10
N THR A 269 9.81 -1.10 -15.13
CA THR A 269 9.44 0.28 -14.80
C THR A 269 9.91 1.27 -15.87
N ASP A 270 8.97 2.00 -16.45
CA ASP A 270 9.22 3.16 -17.32
C ASP A 270 8.88 4.43 -16.55
N VAL A 271 9.92 5.06 -15.99
CA VAL A 271 9.81 6.31 -15.21
C VAL A 271 10.39 7.44 -16.07
N LYS A 272 9.54 8.41 -16.42
CA LYS A 272 9.95 9.60 -17.17
C LYS A 272 9.87 10.82 -16.26
N PHE A 273 11.03 11.45 -16.06
CA PHE A 273 11.17 12.75 -15.43
C PHE A 273 12.46 13.42 -15.93
N PRO A 274 12.51 14.75 -16.10
CA PRO A 274 13.73 15.45 -16.48
C PRO A 274 14.86 15.25 -15.46
N VAL A 275 16.10 15.15 -15.92
CA VAL A 275 17.29 15.10 -15.03
C VAL A 275 17.54 16.43 -14.31
N SER A 276 17.08 17.52 -14.92
CA SER A 276 17.07 18.85 -14.34
C SER A 276 15.77 19.56 -14.67
N VAL A 277 15.23 20.26 -13.68
CA VAL A 277 13.96 20.99 -13.75
C VAL A 277 14.18 22.45 -13.36
N GLN A 278 13.46 23.35 -14.01
CA GLN A 278 13.51 24.76 -13.61
C GLN A 278 12.70 24.97 -12.32
N ARG A 279 13.27 25.77 -11.42
CA ARG A 279 12.60 26.25 -10.21
C ARG A 279 11.23 26.85 -10.55
N ARG A 280 10.21 26.50 -9.75
CA ARG A 280 8.79 26.89 -9.88
C ARG A 280 8.10 26.42 -11.16
N GLN A 281 8.75 25.64 -12.02
CA GLN A 281 8.13 25.05 -13.19
C GLN A 281 7.47 23.73 -12.85
N ILE A 282 6.28 23.50 -13.40
CA ILE A 282 5.57 22.22 -13.29
C ILE A 282 6.20 21.25 -14.28
N ASN A 283 6.62 20.09 -13.78
CA ASN A 283 7.23 19.01 -14.54
C ASN A 283 6.44 17.72 -14.34
N TRP A 284 6.36 16.91 -15.39
CA TRP A 284 5.51 15.73 -15.40
C TRP A 284 6.32 14.51 -15.03
N LEU A 285 5.98 13.89 -13.90
CA LEU A 285 6.44 12.56 -13.56
C LEU A 285 5.44 11.55 -14.10
N ILE A 286 5.90 10.72 -15.04
CA ILE A 286 5.10 9.65 -15.64
C ILE A 286 5.70 8.32 -15.21
N VAL A 287 4.88 7.47 -14.61
CA VAL A 287 5.27 6.12 -14.17
C VAL A 287 4.38 5.11 -14.88
N ARG A 288 4.98 4.13 -15.55
CA ARG A 288 4.28 3.07 -16.27
C ARG A 288 4.99 1.74 -16.08
N LEU A 289 4.24 0.64 -16.13
CA LEU A 289 4.79 -0.72 -16.21
C LEU A 289 4.68 -1.22 -17.65
N ARG A 290 5.80 -1.69 -18.21
CA ARG A 290 5.87 -2.17 -19.60
C ARG A 290 6.27 -3.62 -19.68
N LEU A 291 5.74 -4.34 -20.67
CA LEU A 291 6.15 -5.72 -20.94
C LEU A 291 7.58 -5.81 -21.47
N GLN A 292 7.98 -4.82 -22.27
CA GLN A 292 9.33 -4.73 -22.81
C GLN A 292 10.17 -3.72 -22.03
N LYS A 293 11.44 -4.05 -21.81
CA LYS A 293 12.39 -3.16 -21.16
C LYS A 293 12.51 -1.85 -21.94
N PRO A 294 12.23 -0.68 -21.33
CA PRO A 294 12.36 0.60 -22.02
C PRO A 294 13.84 0.93 -22.29
N GLU A 295 14.12 1.60 -23.41
CA GLU A 295 15.47 2.04 -23.77
C GLU A 295 16.06 3.05 -22.76
N THR A 296 15.20 3.94 -22.25
CA THR A 296 15.55 4.95 -21.25
C THR A 296 14.52 4.95 -20.12
N THR A 297 14.98 5.06 -18.88
CA THR A 297 14.11 5.22 -17.70
C THR A 297 14.90 5.91 -16.61
N ALA A 298 14.29 6.83 -15.89
CA ALA A 298 14.93 7.53 -14.77
C ALA A 298 15.20 6.59 -13.60
N ALA A 299 14.37 5.55 -13.44
CA ALA A 299 14.53 4.52 -12.43
C ALA A 299 14.04 3.17 -12.95
N ALA A 300 14.96 2.21 -13.01
CA ALA A 300 14.70 0.88 -13.55
C ALA A 300 14.38 -0.12 -12.44
N GLY A 301 13.55 -1.11 -12.72
CA GLY A 301 13.08 -2.14 -11.80
C GLY A 301 12.27 -3.21 -12.54
N VAL A 302 12.18 -4.40 -11.95
CA VAL A 302 11.39 -5.52 -12.48
C VAL A 302 10.28 -5.89 -11.50
N VAL A 303 9.04 -5.85 -11.99
CA VAL A 303 7.82 -6.10 -11.23
C VAL A 303 7.23 -7.46 -11.65
N PRO A 304 7.45 -8.54 -10.88
CA PRO A 304 6.88 -9.84 -11.17
C PRO A 304 5.44 -9.90 -10.70
N VAL A 305 4.52 -10.17 -11.62
CA VAL A 305 3.08 -10.26 -11.38
C VAL A 305 2.57 -11.64 -11.74
N GLU A 306 1.87 -12.30 -10.82
CA GLU A 306 1.19 -13.55 -11.08
C GLU A 306 -0.30 -13.30 -11.36
N PHE A 307 -0.75 -13.84 -12.49
CA PHE A 307 -2.14 -13.86 -12.91
C PHE A 307 -2.68 -15.27 -12.78
N THR A 308 -3.92 -15.43 -12.31
CA THR A 308 -4.56 -16.75 -12.26
C THR A 308 -5.58 -16.86 -13.37
N LYS A 309 -5.37 -17.82 -14.26
CA LYS A 309 -6.28 -18.21 -15.33
C LYS A 309 -7.15 -19.38 -14.88
N ILE A 310 -8.45 -19.38 -15.21
CA ILE A 310 -9.36 -20.49 -14.93
C ILE A 310 -9.95 -20.96 -16.26
N GLY A 311 -9.52 -22.13 -16.75
CA GLY A 311 -9.91 -22.61 -18.08
C GLY A 311 -9.40 -21.69 -19.21
N ASP A 312 -10.30 -21.32 -20.13
CA ASP A 312 -9.99 -20.45 -21.26
C ASP A 312 -10.27 -18.96 -21.00
N GLU A 313 -10.79 -18.60 -19.82
CA GLU A 313 -11.05 -17.20 -19.47
C GLU A 313 -9.76 -16.40 -19.30
N GLU A 314 -9.73 -15.17 -19.82
CA GLU A 314 -8.62 -14.25 -19.60
C GLU A 314 -8.47 -13.93 -18.10
N PRO A 315 -7.25 -13.94 -17.56
CA PRO A 315 -7.07 -13.63 -16.16
C PRO A 315 -7.46 -12.16 -15.87
N PRO A 316 -8.11 -11.89 -14.73
CA PRO A 316 -8.53 -10.54 -14.39
C PRO A 316 -7.31 -9.61 -14.21
N PRO A 317 -7.48 -8.29 -14.48
CA PRO A 317 -6.42 -7.33 -14.24
C PRO A 317 -6.08 -7.23 -12.75
N GLU A 318 -4.82 -6.91 -12.47
CA GLU A 318 -4.36 -6.54 -11.13
C GLU A 318 -4.23 -5.01 -11.03
N TYR A 319 -4.39 -4.48 -9.81
CA TYR A 319 -4.34 -3.04 -9.56
C TYR A 319 -3.20 -2.69 -8.63
N LEU A 320 -2.33 -1.78 -9.09
CA LEU A 320 -1.24 -1.24 -8.29
C LEU A 320 -1.49 0.21 -7.95
N THR A 321 -1.16 0.59 -6.73
CA THR A 321 -1.05 2.01 -6.39
C THR A 321 0.40 2.44 -6.51
N VAL A 322 0.65 3.42 -7.37
CA VAL A 322 1.90 4.16 -7.47
C VAL A 322 1.81 5.33 -6.50
N ARG A 323 2.70 5.38 -5.52
CA ARG A 323 2.84 6.44 -4.53
C ARG A 323 4.14 7.18 -4.77
N VAL A 324 4.09 8.51 -4.83
CA VAL A 324 5.27 9.36 -4.97
C VAL A 324 5.60 10.01 -3.63
N LEU A 325 6.87 9.95 -3.25
CA LEU A 325 7.43 10.58 -2.07
C LEU A 325 8.52 11.55 -2.53
N ALA A 326 8.21 12.84 -2.50
CA ALA A 326 9.11 13.90 -2.94
C ALA A 326 8.97 15.09 -1.98
N PRO A 327 9.62 15.05 -0.80
CA PRO A 327 9.47 16.08 0.24
C PRO A 327 9.84 17.49 -0.25
N ASP A 328 10.74 17.58 -1.24
CA ASP A 328 11.20 18.83 -1.84
C ASP A 328 10.33 19.33 -3.01
N PHE A 329 9.18 18.69 -3.26
CA PHE A 329 8.26 19.03 -4.34
C PHE A 329 6.84 19.20 -3.82
N ASP A 330 6.11 20.11 -4.45
CA ASP A 330 4.67 20.19 -4.42
C ASP A 330 4.09 19.38 -5.58
N GLU A 331 2.97 18.69 -5.34
CA GLU A 331 2.17 18.06 -6.39
C GLU A 331 0.91 18.89 -6.62
N GLU A 332 0.71 19.38 -7.85
CA GLU A 332 -0.32 20.39 -8.18
C GLU A 332 -1.76 19.92 -7.86
N THR A 333 -2.03 18.61 -7.98
CA THR A 333 -3.35 18.05 -7.65
C THR A 333 -3.49 17.69 -6.16
N ARG A 334 -2.41 17.85 -5.37
CA ARG A 334 -2.26 17.41 -3.98
C ARG A 334 -2.56 15.94 -3.77
N ARG A 335 -2.40 15.12 -4.82
CA ARG A 335 -2.64 13.68 -4.76
C ARG A 335 -1.35 12.94 -5.09
N TRP A 336 -0.75 12.38 -4.06
CA TRP A 336 0.52 11.65 -4.13
C TRP A 336 0.38 10.17 -4.49
N GLU A 337 -0.85 9.71 -4.75
CA GLU A 337 -1.13 8.33 -5.16
C GLU A 337 -1.94 8.27 -6.46
N ARG A 338 -1.62 7.30 -7.31
CA ARG A 338 -2.37 6.95 -8.54
C ARG A 338 -2.50 5.45 -8.64
N THR A 339 -3.63 4.96 -9.14
CA THR A 339 -3.82 3.53 -9.40
C THR A 339 -3.57 3.26 -10.87
N ILE A 340 -2.78 2.24 -11.17
CA ILE A 340 -2.59 1.70 -12.50
C ILE A 340 -3.16 0.28 -12.58
N THR A 341 -3.68 -0.06 -13.75
CA THR A 341 -4.23 -1.36 -14.13
C THR A 341 -3.15 -2.14 -14.85
N VAL A 342 -2.84 -3.33 -14.36
CA VAL A 342 -1.85 -4.24 -14.93
C VAL A 342 -2.58 -5.43 -15.52
N ARG A 343 -2.37 -5.67 -16.81
CA ARG A 343 -2.90 -6.84 -17.54
C ARG A 343 -1.73 -7.68 -18.03
N TYR A 344 -1.94 -8.97 -18.15
CA TYR A 344 -0.88 -9.93 -18.46
C TYR A 344 -0.24 -9.74 -19.86
N ASP A 345 -0.96 -9.11 -20.79
CA ASP A 345 -0.67 -9.06 -22.22
C ASP A 345 -0.44 -7.64 -22.77
N GLN A 346 -0.50 -6.61 -21.93
CA GLN A 346 -0.26 -5.23 -22.35
C GLN A 346 0.39 -4.37 -21.27
N ASP A 347 1.00 -3.27 -21.71
CA ASP A 347 1.51 -2.23 -20.81
C ASP A 347 0.38 -1.65 -19.94
N SER A 348 0.72 -1.23 -18.72
CA SER A 348 -0.23 -0.58 -17.81
C SER A 348 -0.70 0.77 -18.35
N ASP A 349 -1.77 1.34 -17.80
CA ASP A 349 -2.01 2.78 -17.91
C ASP A 349 -0.92 3.57 -17.15
N PRO A 350 -0.64 4.83 -17.55
CA PRO A 350 0.36 5.66 -16.89
C PRO A 350 -0.20 6.35 -15.64
N ALA A 351 0.58 6.32 -14.55
CA ALA A 351 0.41 7.21 -13.41
C ALA A 351 1.13 8.53 -13.67
N VAL A 352 0.39 9.64 -13.63
CA VAL A 352 0.91 10.99 -13.90
C VAL A 352 0.81 11.87 -12.66
N PHE A 353 1.93 12.52 -12.33
CA PHE A 353 2.07 13.49 -11.23
C PHE A 353 2.66 14.79 -11.76
N LEU A 354 2.18 15.91 -11.25
CA LEU A 354 2.61 17.25 -11.67
C LEU A 354 3.45 17.85 -10.56
N LEU A 355 4.78 17.73 -10.68
CA LEU A 355 5.72 18.10 -9.63
C LEU A 355 6.31 19.48 -9.88
N LYS A 356 6.38 20.29 -8.83
CA LYS A 356 6.98 21.62 -8.83
C LYS A 356 7.84 21.79 -7.59
N SER A 357 9.02 22.36 -7.72
CA SER A 357 9.88 22.67 -6.57
C SER A 357 10.28 24.14 -6.58
N ASP A 358 10.33 24.77 -5.41
CA ASP A 358 10.85 26.13 -5.22
C ASP A 358 12.28 26.15 -4.67
N GLU A 359 12.86 24.99 -4.38
CA GLU A 359 14.17 24.90 -3.74
C GLU A 359 15.24 24.38 -4.71
N PRO A 360 16.30 25.16 -4.99
CA PRO A 360 17.37 24.72 -5.87
C PRO A 360 18.19 23.58 -5.25
N GLY A 361 18.88 22.82 -6.10
CA GLY A 361 19.79 21.75 -5.71
C GLY A 361 19.30 20.35 -6.10
N LYS A 362 20.09 19.33 -5.73
CA LYS A 362 19.77 17.93 -6.00
C LYS A 362 18.66 17.48 -5.07
N LYS A 363 17.56 16.99 -5.62
CA LYS A 363 16.40 16.49 -4.88
C LYS A 363 16.15 15.03 -5.23
N ARG A 364 15.74 14.24 -4.23
CA ARG A 364 15.44 12.81 -4.40
C ARG A 364 13.93 12.62 -4.56
N ILE A 365 13.54 11.79 -5.52
CA ILE A 365 12.16 11.37 -5.71
C ILE A 365 12.12 9.85 -5.55
N THR A 366 11.25 9.38 -4.66
CA THR A 366 11.00 7.96 -4.45
C THR A 366 9.60 7.59 -4.92
N ILE A 367 9.47 6.44 -5.56
CA ILE A 367 8.22 5.88 -6.07
C ILE A 367 8.02 4.51 -5.42
N ASP A 368 7.00 4.41 -4.55
CA ASP A 368 6.60 3.16 -3.93
C ASP A 368 5.43 2.55 -4.72
N PHE A 369 5.45 1.24 -4.91
CA PHE A 369 4.38 0.48 -5.53
C PHE A 369 3.69 -0.36 -4.46
N LEU A 370 2.37 -0.25 -4.38
CA LEU A 370 1.56 -0.97 -3.40
C LEU A 370 0.53 -1.86 -4.09
N HIS A 371 0.49 -3.12 -3.70
CA HIS A 371 -0.52 -4.08 -4.12
C HIS A 371 -1.38 -4.45 -2.92
N LYS A 372 -2.70 -4.23 -3.00
CA LYS A 372 -3.66 -4.52 -1.91
C LYS A 372 -3.26 -3.91 -0.56
N GLY A 373 -2.64 -2.73 -0.59
CA GLY A 373 -2.18 -2.01 0.59
C GLY A 373 -0.80 -2.43 1.13
N ARG A 374 -0.16 -3.45 0.55
CA ARG A 374 1.20 -3.88 0.89
C ARG A 374 2.21 -3.24 -0.06
N GLN A 375 3.31 -2.73 0.45
CA GLN A 375 4.42 -2.28 -0.40
C GLN A 375 5.07 -3.50 -1.06
N VAL A 376 5.07 -3.55 -2.38
CA VAL A 376 5.68 -4.63 -3.17
C VAL A 376 7.04 -4.24 -3.71
N GLY A 377 7.34 -2.94 -3.75
CA GLY A 377 8.69 -2.46 -3.97
C GLY A 377 8.74 -0.96 -4.19
N SER A 378 9.94 -0.43 -4.37
CA SER A 378 10.19 0.98 -4.56
C SER A 378 11.38 1.22 -5.48
N VAL A 379 11.29 2.27 -6.28
CA VAL A 379 12.41 2.80 -7.08
C VAL A 379 12.63 4.26 -6.71
N ALA A 380 13.86 4.76 -6.85
CA ALA A 380 14.18 6.15 -6.56
C ALA A 380 15.20 6.70 -7.55
N PHE A 381 15.15 8.00 -7.79
CA PHE A 381 16.12 8.72 -8.63
C PHE A 381 16.35 10.13 -8.08
N THR A 382 17.36 10.81 -8.63
CA THR A 382 17.70 12.18 -8.27
C THR A 382 17.52 13.09 -9.48
N THR A 383 16.99 14.29 -9.23
CA THR A 383 16.85 15.38 -10.21
C THR A 383 17.46 16.64 -9.64
N GLU A 384 17.95 17.54 -10.48
CA GLU A 384 18.50 18.83 -10.04
C GLU A 384 17.54 19.98 -10.34
N VAL A 385 17.16 20.74 -9.32
CA VAL A 385 16.34 21.95 -9.47
C VAL A 385 17.27 23.14 -9.70
N THR A 386 17.14 23.82 -10.84
CA THR A 386 18.00 24.93 -11.26
C THR A 386 17.20 26.21 -11.54
N GLU A 387 17.87 27.37 -11.49
CA GLU A 387 17.24 28.66 -11.84
C GLU A 387 16.94 28.78 -13.35
N ILE A 388 17.78 28.18 -14.19
CA ILE A 388 17.63 28.13 -15.66
C ILE A 388 17.78 26.67 -16.09
N GLN A 389 16.84 26.18 -16.90
CA GLN A 389 16.89 24.82 -17.43
C GLN A 389 18.13 24.67 -18.32
N THR A 390 19.09 23.85 -17.90
CA THR A 390 20.24 23.48 -18.73
C THR A 390 19.91 22.19 -19.46
N ALA A 391 20.13 22.16 -20.78
CA ALA A 391 20.05 20.94 -21.57
C ALA A 391 21.25 20.04 -21.24
N GLY A 392 21.21 19.38 -20.08
CA GLY A 392 22.20 18.40 -19.65
C GLY A 392 21.86 17.01 -20.17
N ALA A 393 22.87 16.31 -20.68
CA ALA A 393 22.76 14.91 -21.11
C ALA A 393 22.25 14.01 -19.98
N SER A 394 21.42 13.03 -20.34
CA SER A 394 20.84 12.04 -19.44
C SER A 394 21.92 11.29 -18.66
N VAL A 395 22.19 11.67 -17.42
CA VAL A 395 22.95 10.83 -16.50
C VAL A 395 21.99 9.82 -15.89
N THR A 396 21.94 8.63 -16.48
CA THR A 396 21.40 7.47 -15.79
C THR A 396 22.35 7.19 -14.64
N ILE A 397 21.97 7.54 -13.41
CA ILE A 397 22.66 7.03 -12.23
C ILE A 397 22.19 5.59 -12.08
N THR A 398 22.88 4.69 -12.78
CA THR A 398 22.86 3.27 -12.47
C THR A 398 23.33 3.17 -11.02
N ARG A 399 22.48 2.64 -10.12
CA ARG A 399 23.02 2.02 -8.91
C ARG A 399 24.13 1.08 -9.36
N SER A 400 25.20 1.00 -8.58
CA SER A 400 26.40 0.17 -8.79
C SER A 400 26.13 -1.34 -8.74
N ASN A 401 24.92 -1.79 -9.12
CA ASN A 401 24.57 -3.18 -9.33
C ASN A 401 23.79 -3.29 -10.66
N PRO A 402 24.25 -4.08 -11.65
CA PRO A 402 23.52 -4.31 -12.90
C PRO A 402 22.19 -5.06 -12.73
N ASP A 403 21.92 -5.59 -11.53
CA ASP A 403 20.65 -6.21 -11.17
C ASP A 403 19.61 -5.14 -10.87
N LEU A 404 18.58 -5.06 -11.72
CA LEU A 404 17.40 -4.23 -11.51
C LEU A 404 16.78 -4.57 -10.14
N PRO A 405 16.31 -3.59 -9.35
CA PRO A 405 15.60 -3.88 -8.11
C PRO A 405 14.45 -4.84 -8.41
N GLU A 406 14.52 -6.03 -7.81
CA GLU A 406 13.47 -7.03 -7.88
C GLU A 406 12.37 -6.65 -6.90
N PHE A 407 11.13 -6.62 -7.36
CA PHE A 407 9.97 -6.40 -6.51
C PHE A 407 9.55 -7.71 -5.83
N ALA A 408 8.79 -7.60 -4.75
CA ALA A 408 8.06 -8.72 -4.19
C ALA A 408 7.05 -9.22 -5.24
N ARG A 409 6.93 -10.53 -5.33
CA ARG A 409 5.96 -11.17 -6.20
C ARG A 409 4.54 -10.89 -5.71
N PHE A 410 3.63 -10.59 -6.63
CA PHE A 410 2.27 -10.26 -6.27
C PHE A 410 1.50 -11.52 -5.89
N GLU A 411 0.85 -11.49 -4.73
CA GLU A 411 -0.03 -12.57 -4.29
C GLU A 411 -1.48 -12.17 -4.54
N ARG A 412 -2.27 -13.09 -5.11
CA ARG A 412 -3.71 -12.85 -5.31
C ARG A 412 -4.46 -12.76 -3.98
N THR A 413 -4.03 -13.51 -2.97
CA THR A 413 -4.62 -13.53 -1.62
C THR A 413 -3.53 -13.40 -0.56
N PRO A 414 -2.88 -12.23 -0.47
CA PRO A 414 -1.89 -12.00 0.57
C PRO A 414 -2.59 -11.89 1.93
N PRO A 415 -1.89 -12.18 3.04
CA PRO A 415 -2.35 -11.78 4.36
C PRO A 415 -2.59 -10.26 4.43
N PRO A 416 -3.40 -9.78 5.38
CA PRO A 416 -3.65 -8.36 5.56
C PRO A 416 -2.34 -7.55 5.70
N PRO A 417 -2.22 -6.37 5.07
CA PRO A 417 -1.09 -5.46 5.29
C PRO A 417 -0.97 -5.07 6.78
N ALA A 418 0.16 -4.47 7.15
CA ALA A 418 0.31 -3.88 8.48
C ALA A 418 -0.75 -2.79 8.74
N ASP A 419 -1.22 -2.71 9.98
CA ASP A 419 -2.26 -1.78 10.43
C ASP A 419 -1.76 -0.33 10.35
N LEU A 420 -0.47 -0.12 10.59
CA LEU A 420 0.22 1.15 10.50
C LEU A 420 1.54 0.99 9.75
N HIS A 421 1.81 1.91 8.83
CA HIS A 421 3.05 1.95 8.04
C HIS A 421 3.72 3.32 8.19
N LEU A 422 4.95 3.33 8.71
CA LEU A 422 5.80 4.51 8.72
C LEU A 422 6.82 4.40 7.61
N ARG A 423 6.77 5.31 6.66
CA ARG A 423 7.71 5.42 5.55
C ARG A 423 8.67 6.57 5.80
N VAL A 424 9.96 6.28 5.89
CA VAL A 424 11.03 7.25 6.17
C VAL A 424 11.97 7.39 4.97
N VAL A 425 12.01 8.57 4.36
CA VAL A 425 12.82 8.84 3.16
C VAL A 425 13.98 9.76 3.50
N LYS A 426 15.20 9.39 3.07
CA LYS A 426 16.37 10.27 3.20
C LYS A 426 16.42 11.25 2.03
N LYS A 427 16.43 12.55 2.30
CA LYS A 427 16.58 13.60 1.28
C LYS A 427 17.96 13.55 0.63
N ALA A 428 18.08 14.07 -0.58
CA ALA A 428 19.40 14.34 -1.20
C ALA A 428 19.69 15.84 -1.08
N PRO A 429 20.95 16.29 -0.92
CA PRO A 429 22.09 15.67 -0.22
C PRO A 429 22.05 15.92 1.31
N GLU A 430 20.96 16.47 1.81
CA GLU A 430 20.76 16.79 3.22
C GLU A 430 20.70 15.50 4.06
N ASN A 431 21.38 15.47 5.21
CA ASN A 431 21.19 14.42 6.22
C ASN A 431 19.82 14.61 6.92
N THR A 432 18.74 14.73 6.15
CA THR A 432 17.40 15.01 6.65
C THR A 432 16.49 13.83 6.31
N LEU A 433 15.72 13.39 7.30
CA LEU A 433 14.73 12.33 7.17
C LEU A 433 13.33 12.93 7.06
N ALA A 434 12.58 12.51 6.06
CA ALA A 434 11.18 12.87 5.85
C ALA A 434 10.29 11.69 6.26
N PHE A 435 9.28 11.96 7.08
CA PHE A 435 8.42 10.93 7.69
C PHE A 435 7.02 10.97 7.10
N TYR A 436 6.53 9.83 6.62
CA TYR A 436 5.17 9.68 6.09
C TYR A 436 4.45 8.55 6.82
N LEU A 437 3.23 8.81 7.28
CA LEU A 437 2.41 7.83 8.01
C LEU A 437 1.21 7.41 7.17
N ASP A 438 1.01 6.11 7.06
CA ASP A 438 -0.07 5.51 6.28
C ASP A 438 -0.78 4.40 7.06
N SER A 439 -2.04 4.18 6.74
CA SER A 439 -2.79 3.02 7.21
C SER A 439 -3.78 2.55 6.15
N PRO A 440 -3.87 1.24 5.90
CA PRO A 440 -4.90 0.66 5.05
C PRO A 440 -6.26 0.57 5.75
N LEU A 441 -6.30 0.73 7.09
CA LEU A 441 -7.51 0.57 7.88
C LEU A 441 -8.43 1.80 7.77
N ALA A 442 -9.72 1.56 7.52
CA ALA A 442 -10.70 2.62 7.39
C ALA A 442 -10.88 3.45 8.68
N ALA A 443 -10.73 2.81 9.85
CA ALA A 443 -10.85 3.44 11.16
C ALA A 443 -9.65 4.33 11.54
N VAL A 444 -8.52 4.19 10.85
CA VAL A 444 -7.30 4.95 11.10
C VAL A 444 -7.23 6.10 10.08
N PRO A 445 -6.95 7.35 10.49
CA PRO A 445 -7.10 8.52 9.62
C PRO A 445 -5.91 8.81 8.69
N PHE A 446 -4.81 8.05 8.77
CA PHE A 446 -3.58 8.33 8.03
C PHE A 446 -3.62 7.78 6.60
N ARG A 447 -3.39 8.63 5.59
CA ARG A 447 -3.38 8.29 4.15
C ARG A 447 -2.15 8.89 3.48
N ASN A 448 -0.99 8.27 3.71
CA ASN A 448 0.32 8.79 3.34
C ASN A 448 0.55 10.25 3.80
N GLU A 449 0.19 10.52 5.06
CA GLU A 449 0.29 11.83 5.69
C GLU A 449 1.74 12.21 5.94
N PHE A 450 2.17 13.39 5.48
CA PHE A 450 3.51 13.90 5.76
C PHE A 450 3.61 14.39 7.21
N MET A 451 4.40 13.71 8.03
CA MET A 451 4.52 13.96 9.46
C MET A 451 5.60 14.97 9.81
N GLY A 452 6.41 15.39 8.84
CA GLY A 452 7.47 16.38 9.01
C GLY A 452 8.85 15.83 8.66
N GLU A 453 9.86 16.66 8.91
CA GLU A 453 11.27 16.34 8.66
C GLU A 453 12.09 16.48 9.93
N THR A 454 13.14 15.66 10.04
CA THR A 454 14.14 15.75 11.09
C THR A 454 15.52 15.88 10.45
N PRO A 455 16.19 17.04 10.55
CA PRO A 455 17.58 17.17 10.15
C PRO A 455 18.47 16.44 11.18
N LEU A 456 19.30 15.52 10.70
CA LEU A 456 20.30 14.84 11.53
C LEU A 456 21.47 15.80 11.72
N THR A 457 21.79 16.10 12.97
CA THR A 457 22.81 17.08 13.36
C THR A 457 24.24 16.60 13.08
N SER A 458 24.46 15.29 13.07
CA SER A 458 25.75 14.69 12.75
C SER A 458 25.97 14.58 11.24
N LYS A 459 27.21 14.86 10.80
CA LYS A 459 27.67 14.54 9.43
C LYS A 459 27.68 13.03 9.18
N ASP A 460 27.91 12.26 10.24
CA ASP A 460 27.83 10.81 10.28
C ASP A 460 26.81 10.37 11.35
N PRO A 461 25.52 10.23 10.97
CA PRO A 461 24.48 9.81 11.89
C PRO A 461 24.67 8.39 12.43
N PHE A 462 25.43 7.53 11.74
CA PHE A 462 25.68 6.17 12.18
C PHE A 462 26.62 6.17 13.38
N THR A 463 27.78 6.80 13.25
CA THR A 463 28.76 6.90 14.34
C THR A 463 28.18 7.61 15.57
N PHE A 464 27.38 8.67 15.36
CA PHE A 464 26.68 9.34 16.46
C PHE A 464 25.77 8.37 17.22
N LEU A 465 24.94 7.62 16.51
CA LEU A 465 24.02 6.69 17.13
C LEU A 465 24.73 5.53 17.84
N ALA A 466 25.81 5.01 17.26
CA ALA A 466 26.62 3.98 17.91
C ALA A 466 27.09 4.45 19.30
N GLN A 467 27.63 5.67 19.38
CA GLN A 467 28.09 6.29 20.63
C GLN A 467 26.96 6.47 21.67
N GLU A 468 25.75 6.84 21.22
CA GLU A 468 24.59 6.97 22.12
C GLU A 468 24.16 5.61 22.70
N LEU A 469 24.47 4.50 22.04
CA LEU A 469 24.07 3.15 22.42
C LEU A 469 25.15 2.38 23.19
N ASP A 470 26.41 2.83 23.18
CA ASP A 470 27.52 2.26 23.98
C ASP A 470 27.14 1.97 25.45
N PRO A 471 26.32 2.79 26.16
CA PRO A 471 25.93 2.47 27.53
C PRO A 471 25.14 1.16 27.69
N LEU A 472 24.48 0.68 26.63
CA LEU A 472 23.67 -0.54 26.66
C LEU A 472 24.53 -1.78 26.86
N ASP A 473 25.73 -1.84 26.29
CA ASP A 473 26.61 -3.02 26.39
C ASP A 473 26.98 -3.29 27.86
N THR A 474 27.26 -2.23 28.63
CA THR A 474 27.52 -2.36 30.08
C THR A 474 26.29 -2.89 30.82
N MET A 475 25.08 -2.55 30.36
CA MET A 475 23.84 -3.06 30.94
C MET A 475 23.55 -4.51 30.55
N VAL A 476 23.99 -4.95 29.38
CA VAL A 476 23.83 -6.34 28.91
C VAL A 476 24.67 -7.30 29.75
N ALA A 477 25.88 -6.91 30.11
CA ALA A 477 26.78 -7.72 30.93
C ALA A 477 26.28 -7.93 32.38
N ALA A 478 25.36 -7.08 32.85
CA ALA A 478 24.78 -7.19 34.18
C ALA A 478 23.41 -7.87 34.13
N LEU A 479 23.21 -8.93 34.92
CA LEU A 479 21.88 -9.50 35.15
C LEU A 479 21.19 -8.75 36.29
N THR A 480 19.88 -8.54 36.17
CA THR A 480 19.08 -7.87 37.22
C THR A 480 19.22 -8.56 38.57
N ALA A 481 19.41 -9.89 38.59
CA ALA A 481 19.59 -10.67 39.82
C ALA A 481 20.88 -10.31 40.59
N ASP A 482 21.89 -9.79 39.89
CA ASP A 482 23.20 -9.43 40.45
C ASP A 482 23.27 -7.97 40.92
N LEU A 483 22.25 -7.16 40.59
CA LEU A 483 22.19 -5.74 40.91
C LEU A 483 21.49 -5.48 42.25
N THR A 484 22.01 -4.51 43.02
CA THR A 484 21.28 -3.97 44.17
C THR A 484 20.06 -3.16 43.73
N GLY A 485 19.09 -2.96 44.62
CA GLY A 485 17.89 -2.16 44.31
C GLY A 485 18.17 -0.77 43.73
N PRO A 486 19.13 0.01 44.29
CA PRO A 486 19.54 1.30 43.72
C PRO A 486 20.20 1.21 42.34
N GLU A 487 21.08 0.23 42.11
CA GLU A 487 21.74 0.03 40.80
C GLU A 487 20.73 -0.34 39.73
N ARG A 488 19.77 -1.19 40.07
CA ARG A 488 18.64 -1.54 39.20
C ARG A 488 17.83 -0.31 38.81
N ALA A 489 17.43 0.51 39.78
CA ALA A 489 16.65 1.73 39.51
C ALA A 489 17.44 2.75 38.66
N GLU A 490 18.76 2.83 38.87
CA GLU A 490 19.64 3.67 38.06
C GLU A 490 19.71 3.19 36.61
N ALA A 491 19.87 1.88 36.39
CA ALA A 491 19.90 1.28 35.07
C ALA A 491 18.56 1.44 34.33
N GLU A 492 17.42 1.19 35.01
CA GLU A 492 16.08 1.43 34.46
C GLU A 492 15.89 2.90 34.04
N ARG A 493 16.35 3.85 34.88
CA ARG A 493 16.30 5.28 34.57
C ARG A 493 17.15 5.63 33.35
N LYS A 494 18.38 5.12 33.28
CA LYS A 494 19.30 5.36 32.13
C LYS A 494 18.69 4.87 30.82
N LEU A 495 18.20 3.63 30.79
CA LEU A 495 17.55 3.07 29.60
C LEU A 495 16.32 3.89 29.18
N THR A 496 15.50 4.29 30.15
CA THR A 496 14.31 5.12 29.89
C THR A 496 14.68 6.47 29.28
N LEU A 497 15.62 7.20 29.89
CA LEU A 497 16.03 8.53 29.41
C LEU A 497 16.67 8.47 28.02
N LEU A 498 17.49 7.46 27.74
CA LEU A 498 18.07 7.23 26.42
C LEU A 498 16.97 7.01 25.38
N ALA A 499 16.01 6.12 25.67
CA ALA A 499 14.93 5.75 24.77
C ALA A 499 13.94 6.88 24.48
N GLU A 500 13.59 7.67 25.51
CA GLU A 500 12.72 8.85 25.39
C GLU A 500 13.44 9.98 24.64
N GLY A 501 14.73 10.18 24.92
CA GLY A 501 15.58 11.14 24.21
C GLY A 501 15.68 10.82 22.71
N LEU A 502 15.91 9.56 22.35
CA LEU A 502 15.93 9.12 20.94
C LEU A 502 14.58 9.37 20.25
N PHE A 503 13.46 9.06 20.89
CA PHE A 503 12.13 9.33 20.34
C PHE A 503 11.90 10.82 20.11
N GLU A 504 12.26 11.65 21.09
CA GLU A 504 12.12 13.11 21.01
C GLU A 504 13.04 13.74 19.95
N GLN A 505 14.25 13.23 19.78
CA GLN A 505 15.19 13.77 18.81
C GLN A 505 14.86 13.34 17.38
N LEU A 506 14.44 12.09 17.18
CA LEU A 506 14.24 11.51 15.85
C LEU A 506 12.89 11.87 15.24
N LEU A 507 11.81 11.84 16.02
CA LEU A 507 10.46 11.98 15.46
C LEU A 507 9.98 13.43 15.45
N PRO A 508 9.47 13.95 14.31
CA PRO A 508 8.94 15.30 14.22
C PRO A 508 7.82 15.57 15.23
N ALA A 509 7.67 16.83 15.67
CA ALA A 509 6.66 17.23 16.66
C ALA A 509 5.23 16.79 16.28
N ARG A 510 4.84 16.98 15.00
CA ARG A 510 3.54 16.52 14.48
C ARG A 510 3.36 15.00 14.63
N PHE A 511 4.42 14.22 14.44
CA PHE A 511 4.36 12.78 14.70
C PHE A 511 4.13 12.48 16.17
N ARG A 512 4.90 13.11 17.07
CA ARG A 512 4.79 12.88 18.52
C ARG A 512 3.39 13.22 19.04
N GLU A 513 2.82 14.33 18.59
CA GLU A 513 1.44 14.71 18.90
C GLU A 513 0.41 13.70 18.36
N ALA A 514 0.54 13.30 17.09
CA ALA A 514 -0.35 12.30 16.49
C ALA A 514 -0.25 10.94 17.19
N TYR A 515 0.93 10.58 17.71
CA TYR A 515 1.11 9.35 18.47
C TYR A 515 0.19 9.30 19.68
N PHE A 516 0.22 10.31 20.55
CA PHE A 516 -0.58 10.32 21.77
C PHE A 516 -2.07 10.63 21.53
N THR A 517 -2.38 11.44 20.52
CA THR A 517 -3.77 11.86 20.26
C THR A 517 -4.57 10.86 19.41
N GLN A 518 -3.90 10.05 18.58
CA GLN A 518 -4.56 9.19 17.60
C GLN A 518 -4.03 7.75 17.64
N ILE A 519 -2.72 7.53 17.57
CA ILE A 519 -2.14 6.17 17.45
C ILE A 519 -2.35 5.37 18.74
N ALA A 520 -1.93 5.90 19.89
CA ALA A 520 -2.02 5.22 21.18
C ALA A 520 -3.47 4.86 21.55
N PRO A 521 -4.47 5.76 21.44
CA PRO A 521 -5.87 5.40 21.67
C PRO A 521 -6.40 4.29 20.75
N LEU A 522 -6.04 4.32 19.46
CA LEU A 522 -6.46 3.29 18.51
C LEU A 522 -5.82 1.94 18.80
N ARG A 523 -4.55 1.93 19.19
CA ARG A 523 -3.86 0.71 19.65
C ARG A 523 -4.49 0.18 20.93
N ASP A 524 -4.74 1.03 21.92
CA ASP A 524 -5.32 0.62 23.21
C ASP A 524 -6.76 0.10 23.05
N ALA A 525 -7.47 0.56 22.03
CA ALA A 525 -8.75 0.01 21.59
C ALA A 525 -8.64 -1.30 20.76
N GLY A 526 -7.43 -1.79 20.49
CA GLY A 526 -7.17 -3.00 19.71
C GLY A 526 -7.36 -2.84 18.19
N VAL A 527 -7.50 -1.61 17.69
CA VAL A 527 -7.67 -1.32 16.26
C VAL A 527 -6.34 -1.46 15.51
N ILE A 528 -5.23 -1.09 16.14
CA ILE A 528 -3.88 -1.15 15.57
C ILE A 528 -3.04 -2.09 16.43
N THR A 529 -2.45 -3.11 15.82
CA THR A 529 -1.58 -4.07 16.52
C THR A 529 -0.20 -4.19 15.86
N THR A 530 -0.13 -3.96 14.55
CA THR A 530 1.06 -4.15 13.74
C THR A 530 1.60 -2.81 13.25
N PHE A 531 2.92 -2.66 13.32
CA PHE A 531 3.60 -1.45 12.88
C PHE A 531 4.79 -1.85 12.01
N LEU A 532 4.71 -1.51 10.73
CA LEU A 532 5.79 -1.70 9.76
C LEU A 532 6.50 -0.37 9.53
N ILE A 533 7.82 -0.37 9.64
CA ILE A 533 8.66 0.79 9.30
C ILE A 533 9.41 0.47 8.02
N THR A 534 9.21 1.24 6.95
CA THR A 534 10.03 1.16 5.75
C THR A 534 10.89 2.39 5.64
N SER A 535 12.20 2.18 5.60
CA SER A 535 13.15 3.26 5.71
C SER A 535 14.18 3.15 4.59
N ASP A 536 14.67 4.29 4.10
CA ASP A 536 15.86 4.35 3.23
C ASP A 536 17.15 4.07 4.03
N GLU A 537 16.98 3.56 5.23
CA GLU A 537 17.79 3.85 6.40
C GLU A 537 17.80 2.59 7.30
N PRO A 538 18.95 1.92 7.52
CA PRO A 538 19.00 0.70 8.35
C PRO A 538 19.38 0.85 9.84
N TRP A 539 19.81 2.02 10.32
CA TRP A 539 20.54 2.16 11.58
C TRP A 539 19.71 2.63 12.77
N ILE A 540 18.57 3.29 12.54
CA ILE A 540 17.73 3.77 13.65
C ILE A 540 17.25 2.56 14.49
N PRO A 541 17.38 2.59 15.83
CA PRO A 541 16.99 1.49 16.70
C PRO A 541 15.50 1.64 17.05
N TRP A 542 14.63 1.45 16.06
CA TRP A 542 13.17 1.62 16.18
C TRP A 542 12.56 0.87 17.38
N GLU A 543 13.12 -0.28 17.76
CA GLU A 543 12.69 -1.09 18.90
C GLU A 543 12.91 -0.39 20.24
N LEU A 544 13.99 0.38 20.35
CA LEU A 544 14.40 1.11 21.55
C LEU A 544 13.55 2.37 21.77
N LEU A 545 12.80 2.84 20.76
CA LEU A 545 12.05 4.08 20.89
C LEU A 545 10.96 3.95 21.95
N LYS A 546 11.02 4.84 22.95
CA LYS A 546 10.02 4.99 24.01
C LYS A 546 9.31 6.33 23.82
N PRO A 547 7.99 6.33 23.52
CA PRO A 547 7.26 7.56 23.23
C PRO A 547 7.27 8.54 24.40
N TYR A 548 7.64 9.78 24.08
CA TYR A 548 7.72 10.90 25.01
C TYR A 548 7.24 12.19 24.33
N HIS A 549 6.44 12.97 25.03
CA HIS A 549 6.08 14.32 24.61
C HIS A 549 5.73 15.20 25.81
N TYR A 550 6.35 16.37 25.90
CA TYR A 550 5.92 17.41 26.81
C TYR A 550 5.07 18.46 26.08
N SER A 551 3.79 18.55 26.44
CA SER A 551 2.89 19.60 25.93
C SER A 551 3.05 20.86 26.77
N VAL A 552 3.72 21.86 26.21
CA VAL A 552 3.86 23.19 26.83
C VAL A 552 2.49 23.83 27.07
N ARG A 553 1.53 23.60 26.17
CA ARG A 553 0.17 24.15 26.27
C ARG A 553 -0.60 23.61 27.47
N GLU A 554 -0.43 22.33 27.78
CA GLU A 554 -1.13 21.66 28.88
C GLU A 554 -0.27 21.58 30.15
N ALA A 555 1.00 22.01 30.09
CA ALA A 555 2.02 21.80 31.11
C ALA A 555 2.05 20.33 31.58
N LYS A 556 1.90 19.40 30.62
CA LYS A 556 1.70 17.98 30.88
C LYS A 556 2.66 17.11 30.06
N GLU A 557 3.20 16.11 30.73
CA GLU A 557 4.05 15.08 30.17
C GLU A 557 3.19 13.87 29.74
N TYR A 558 3.51 13.32 28.57
CA TYR A 558 2.93 12.11 28.03
C TYR A 558 4.04 11.12 27.77
N THR A 559 3.88 9.91 28.31
CA THR A 559 4.79 8.79 28.11
C THR A 559 4.00 7.54 27.74
N ASP A 560 4.66 6.63 27.03
CA ASP A 560 4.15 5.29 26.76
C ASP A 560 5.31 4.30 26.90
N ASP A 561 5.03 3.02 26.75
CA ASP A 561 6.06 1.99 26.75
C ASP A 561 6.79 1.90 25.40
N PHE A 562 7.91 1.18 25.37
CA PHE A 562 8.70 0.94 24.16
C PHE A 562 7.84 0.43 22.99
N TRP A 563 8.08 0.92 21.78
CA TRP A 563 7.36 0.47 20.59
C TRP A 563 7.44 -1.04 20.40
N ALA A 564 8.60 -1.64 20.66
CA ALA A 564 8.81 -3.08 20.58
C ALA A 564 7.94 -3.90 21.55
N ALA A 565 7.45 -3.30 22.64
CA ALA A 565 6.51 -3.92 23.57
C ALA A 565 5.04 -3.67 23.18
N ARG A 566 4.76 -2.49 22.60
CA ARG A 566 3.40 -2.02 22.30
C ARG A 566 2.87 -2.48 20.95
N PHE A 567 3.74 -2.80 20.00
CA PHE A 567 3.38 -3.23 18.66
C PHE A 567 4.05 -4.55 18.28
N ARG A 568 3.43 -5.29 17.35
CA ARG A 568 4.11 -6.26 16.50
C ARG A 568 4.98 -5.48 15.51
N LEU A 569 6.12 -5.01 16.02
CA LEU A 569 7.01 -4.09 15.31
C LEU A 569 7.92 -4.87 14.35
N SER A 570 8.01 -4.37 13.13
CA SER A 570 8.91 -4.87 12.09
C SER A 570 9.44 -3.70 11.27
N ARG A 571 10.57 -3.92 10.59
CA ARG A 571 11.21 -2.95 9.71
C ARG A 571 11.45 -3.54 8.33
N TRP A 572 11.72 -2.68 7.37
CA TRP A 572 12.05 -3.05 5.99
C TRP A 572 12.88 -1.94 5.33
N LEU A 573 13.66 -2.29 4.32
CA LEU A 573 14.48 -1.32 3.57
C LEU A 573 13.83 -0.99 2.22
N ALA A 574 13.96 0.26 1.79
CA ALA A 574 13.47 0.67 0.49
C ALA A 574 14.14 -0.12 -0.66
N GLY A 575 13.34 -0.82 -1.45
CA GLY A 575 13.78 -1.69 -2.52
C GLY A 575 12.71 -2.70 -2.88
N ARG A 576 13.01 -3.99 -2.79
CA ARG A 576 12.01 -5.07 -2.83
C ARG A 576 10.98 -4.87 -1.71
N GLY A 577 9.74 -5.31 -1.85
CA GLY A 577 8.77 -5.38 -0.75
C GLY A 577 8.93 -6.64 0.11
N PRO A 578 8.34 -6.71 1.31
CA PRO A 578 8.40 -7.90 2.13
C PRO A 578 7.59 -9.07 1.58
N GLN A 579 8.09 -10.29 1.81
CA GLN A 579 7.35 -11.51 1.48
C GLN A 579 6.23 -11.77 2.50
N ALA A 580 5.09 -12.27 2.01
CA ALA A 580 3.92 -12.45 2.84
C ALA A 580 3.80 -13.86 3.46
N ARG A 581 4.55 -14.84 2.95
CA ARG A 581 4.52 -16.23 3.41
C ARG A 581 5.90 -16.87 3.37
N VAL A 582 6.20 -17.70 4.39
CA VAL A 582 7.41 -18.53 4.45
C VAL A 582 6.99 -19.95 4.84
N GLU A 583 7.24 -20.93 3.99
CA GLU A 583 7.01 -22.35 4.30
C GLU A 583 8.36 -23.01 4.66
N VAL A 584 8.50 -23.49 5.89
CA VAL A 584 9.75 -24.05 6.40
C VAL A 584 9.71 -25.57 6.36
N LYS A 585 10.42 -26.17 5.39
CA LYS A 585 10.64 -27.62 5.30
C LYS A 585 12.02 -28.02 5.76
N THR A 586 13.02 -27.19 5.44
CA THR A 586 14.42 -27.44 5.77
C THR A 586 15.02 -26.22 6.47
N ALA A 587 15.71 -26.46 7.58
CA ALA A 587 16.49 -25.47 8.32
C ALA A 587 17.98 -25.80 8.19
N ALA A 588 18.77 -24.84 7.74
CA ALA A 588 20.21 -24.93 7.70
C ALA A 588 20.83 -24.27 8.93
N LEU A 589 21.81 -24.96 9.52
CA LEU A 589 22.44 -24.57 10.78
C LEU A 589 23.92 -24.27 10.56
N VAL A 590 24.37 -23.09 10.98
CA VAL A 590 25.78 -22.72 11.11
C VAL A 590 26.07 -22.56 12.59
N LEU A 591 26.66 -23.59 13.19
CA LEU A 591 26.86 -23.74 14.63
C LEU A 591 28.29 -24.27 14.87
N PRO A 592 29.32 -23.42 14.64
CA PRO A 592 30.71 -23.81 14.81
C PRO A 592 31.06 -24.04 16.29
N ASP A 593 32.04 -24.91 16.54
CA ASP A 593 32.60 -25.10 17.88
C ASP A 593 33.62 -23.98 18.18
N VAL A 594 33.11 -22.88 18.73
CA VAL A 594 33.89 -21.68 19.10
C VAL A 594 33.99 -21.50 20.62
N GLY A 595 33.69 -22.55 21.39
CA GLY A 595 33.73 -22.50 22.86
C GLY A 595 32.56 -21.73 23.51
N LEU A 596 31.50 -21.44 22.74
CA LEU A 596 30.31 -20.72 23.20
C LEU A 596 29.21 -21.69 23.68
N PRO A 597 28.88 -21.75 24.99
CA PRO A 597 27.87 -22.69 25.51
C PRO A 597 26.47 -22.49 24.93
N ALA A 598 26.13 -21.26 24.52
CA ALA A 598 24.84 -20.92 23.91
C ALA A 598 24.55 -21.74 22.64
N VAL A 599 25.57 -22.11 21.87
CA VAL A 599 25.45 -22.91 20.63
C VAL A 599 24.78 -24.26 20.88
N ALA A 600 25.04 -24.88 22.04
CA ALA A 600 24.38 -26.15 22.40
C ALA A 600 22.88 -25.95 22.69
N GLY A 601 22.51 -24.82 23.30
CA GLY A 601 21.12 -24.43 23.53
C GLY A 601 20.37 -24.19 22.23
N GLU A 602 20.99 -23.49 21.29
CA GLU A 602 20.43 -23.25 19.94
C GLU A 602 20.22 -24.56 19.17
N ARG A 603 21.20 -25.47 19.23
CA ARG A 603 21.09 -26.79 18.60
C ARG A 603 19.87 -27.57 19.10
N ALA A 604 19.62 -27.53 20.41
CA ALA A 604 18.51 -28.25 21.03
C ALA A 604 17.14 -27.77 20.50
N ILE A 605 16.98 -26.48 20.16
CA ILE A 605 15.75 -25.93 19.57
C ILE A 605 15.45 -26.64 18.24
N PHE A 606 16.46 -26.77 17.37
CA PHE A 606 16.27 -27.37 16.06
C PHE A 606 16.10 -28.90 16.11
N ASP A 607 16.75 -29.58 17.05
CA ASP A 607 16.52 -31.01 17.28
C ASP A 607 15.05 -31.27 17.71
N GLU A 608 14.48 -30.36 18.52
CA GLU A 608 13.06 -30.39 18.88
C GLU A 608 12.14 -30.11 17.68
N LEU A 609 12.42 -29.06 16.90
CA LEU A 609 11.64 -28.74 15.69
C LEU A 609 11.66 -29.90 14.66
N SER A 610 12.81 -30.54 14.47
CA SER A 610 12.94 -31.72 13.62
C SER A 610 12.05 -32.87 14.11
N THR A 611 12.06 -33.12 15.42
CA THR A 611 11.27 -34.20 16.03
C THR A 611 9.77 -33.93 15.96
N ARG A 612 9.35 -32.73 16.37
CA ARG A 612 7.94 -32.33 16.57
C ARG A 612 7.25 -31.87 15.30
N ARG A 613 7.97 -31.24 14.37
CA ARG A 613 7.42 -30.62 13.15
C ARG A 613 7.96 -31.22 11.86
N LYS A 614 8.84 -32.23 11.95
CA LYS A 614 9.46 -32.91 10.79
C LYS A 614 10.26 -31.96 9.90
N VAL A 615 10.83 -30.90 10.48
CA VAL A 615 11.76 -30.01 9.78
C VAL A 615 13.07 -30.75 9.52
N GLN A 616 13.51 -30.80 8.26
CA GLN A 616 14.79 -31.39 7.90
C GLN A 616 15.93 -30.45 8.31
N LEU A 617 16.99 -30.98 8.89
CA LEU A 617 18.15 -30.19 9.30
C LEU A 617 19.30 -30.40 8.32
N ALA A 618 19.85 -29.30 7.81
CA ALA A 618 21.09 -29.28 7.03
C ALA A 618 22.24 -28.73 7.90
N GLY A 619 23.28 -29.52 8.12
CA GLY A 619 24.39 -29.18 9.02
C GLY A 619 24.31 -29.89 10.38
N PRO A 620 24.98 -29.35 11.43
CA PRO A 620 25.59 -28.02 11.48
C PRO A 620 26.82 -27.92 10.59
N SER A 621 26.92 -26.82 9.84
CA SER A 621 28.14 -26.42 9.16
C SER A 621 29.03 -25.70 10.17
N MET A 622 30.28 -26.14 10.31
CA MET A 622 31.20 -25.63 11.34
C MET A 622 32.38 -24.89 10.73
N ARG A 623 32.78 -25.26 9.51
CA ARG A 623 33.98 -24.74 8.86
C ARG A 623 33.65 -23.80 7.71
N ARG A 624 34.58 -22.89 7.37
CA ARG A 624 34.40 -21.89 6.31
C ARG A 624 33.90 -22.47 4.99
N GLN A 625 34.55 -23.51 4.48
CA GLN A 625 34.15 -24.09 3.20
C GLN A 625 32.75 -24.73 3.25
N GLU A 626 32.37 -25.36 4.37
CA GLU A 626 31.04 -25.95 4.55
C GLU A 626 29.93 -24.89 4.49
N VAL A 627 30.17 -23.73 5.13
CA VAL A 627 29.24 -22.59 5.12
C VAL A 627 29.12 -22.00 3.72
N LEU A 628 30.23 -21.83 3.00
CA LEU A 628 30.21 -21.33 1.62
C LEU A 628 29.47 -22.28 0.68
N ASP A 629 29.70 -23.60 0.81
CA ASP A 629 29.01 -24.63 0.02
C ASP A 629 27.50 -24.64 0.31
N LEU A 630 27.12 -24.51 1.58
CA LEU A 630 25.74 -24.38 2.01
C LEU A 630 25.06 -23.15 1.36
N PHE A 631 25.69 -21.98 1.40
CA PHE A 631 25.12 -20.75 0.83
C PHE A 631 25.01 -20.82 -0.70
N MET A 632 25.94 -21.52 -1.37
CA MET A 632 25.89 -21.79 -2.81
C MET A 632 24.81 -22.79 -3.22
N ALA A 633 24.55 -23.79 -2.38
CA ALA A 633 23.62 -24.88 -2.65
C ALA A 633 22.16 -24.47 -2.41
N GLY A 634 21.88 -23.77 -1.30
CA GLY A 634 20.52 -23.40 -0.92
C GLY A 634 19.67 -24.62 -0.54
N GLY A 635 18.36 -24.55 -0.81
CA GLY A 635 17.41 -25.64 -0.51
C GLY A 635 16.85 -25.63 0.92
N PHE A 636 17.05 -24.53 1.66
CA PHE A 636 16.57 -24.33 3.01
C PHE A 636 15.76 -23.04 3.10
N GLN A 637 14.77 -23.01 3.99
CA GLN A 637 13.89 -21.85 4.20
C GLN A 637 14.14 -21.18 5.54
N VAL A 638 14.97 -21.80 6.40
CA VAL A 638 15.58 -21.14 7.56
C VAL A 638 17.09 -21.28 7.45
N LEU A 639 17.80 -20.19 7.69
CA LEU A 639 19.24 -20.18 7.94
C LEU A 639 19.45 -19.63 9.34
N HIS A 640 19.88 -20.49 10.26
CA HIS A 640 20.18 -20.09 11.63
C HIS A 640 21.69 -20.14 11.86
N ILE A 641 22.24 -19.02 12.31
CA ILE A 641 23.67 -18.85 12.56
C ILE A 641 23.82 -18.45 14.03
N ALA A 642 24.55 -19.25 14.81
CA ALA A 642 24.93 -18.90 16.18
C ALA A 642 26.43 -19.07 16.39
N THR A 643 27.14 -17.98 16.66
CA THR A 643 28.60 -17.95 16.81
C THR A 643 29.07 -16.62 17.42
N HIS A 644 30.37 -16.44 17.65
CA HIS A 644 30.92 -15.12 17.95
C HIS A 644 30.94 -14.23 16.71
N GLY A 645 30.71 -12.94 16.92
CA GLY A 645 30.79 -11.91 15.89
C GLY A 645 31.65 -10.74 16.35
N GLN A 646 32.31 -10.07 15.42
CA GLN A 646 33.00 -8.82 15.70
C GLN A 646 32.63 -7.79 14.65
N PHE A 647 31.96 -6.72 15.09
CA PHE A 647 31.58 -5.60 14.24
C PHE A 647 32.78 -4.70 13.92
N ASN A 648 32.87 -4.27 12.67
CA ASN A 648 33.84 -3.28 12.24
C ASN A 648 33.12 -1.97 11.87
N ALA A 649 33.26 -0.96 12.74
CA ALA A 649 32.61 0.35 12.56
C ALA A 649 33.19 1.19 11.42
N GLU A 650 34.42 0.92 10.97
CA GLU A 650 35.03 1.63 9.85
C GLU A 650 34.56 1.06 8.50
N ASP A 651 34.42 -0.26 8.41
CA ASP A 651 33.94 -0.97 7.24
C ASP A 651 33.13 -2.20 7.66
N ALA A 652 31.81 -2.06 7.63
CA ALA A 652 30.90 -3.09 8.09
C ALA A 652 30.97 -4.39 7.25
N ASP A 653 31.45 -4.32 5.99
CA ASP A 653 31.72 -5.51 5.17
C ASP A 653 32.89 -6.35 5.68
N GLN A 654 33.72 -5.80 6.59
CA GLN A 654 34.78 -6.51 7.30
C GLN A 654 34.33 -7.11 8.64
N SER A 655 33.06 -6.98 9.00
CA SER A 655 32.55 -7.53 10.26
C SER A 655 32.53 -9.06 10.21
N VAL A 656 33.29 -9.70 11.10
CA VAL A 656 33.52 -11.15 11.04
C VAL A 656 32.48 -11.91 11.86
N ILE A 657 32.15 -13.11 11.41
CA ILE A 657 31.70 -14.20 12.27
C ILE A 657 32.80 -15.24 12.41
N GLU A 658 32.94 -15.83 13.59
CA GLU A 658 33.90 -16.90 13.84
C GLU A 658 33.34 -18.25 13.37
N LEU A 659 34.21 -19.07 12.78
CA LEU A 659 33.95 -20.46 12.42
C LEU A 659 35.04 -21.33 13.06
N ALA A 660 34.89 -22.66 13.02
CA ALA A 660 35.80 -23.57 13.71
C ALA A 660 37.26 -23.51 13.21
N ASP A 661 37.48 -23.08 11.96
CA ASP A 661 38.79 -23.05 11.30
C ASP A 661 39.23 -21.67 10.78
N ASP A 662 38.32 -20.71 10.66
CA ASP A 662 38.58 -19.38 10.10
C ASP A 662 37.47 -18.40 10.52
N THR A 663 37.52 -17.16 10.03
CA THR A 663 36.43 -16.19 10.09
C THR A 663 35.69 -16.13 8.76
N LEU A 664 34.47 -15.59 8.74
CA LEU A 664 33.73 -15.25 7.51
C LEU A 664 33.26 -13.80 7.56
N ARG A 665 33.35 -13.10 6.43
CA ARG A 665 32.94 -11.70 6.30
C ARG A 665 31.82 -11.55 5.26
N PRO A 666 30.93 -10.56 5.41
CA PRO A 666 29.97 -10.18 4.38
C PRO A 666 30.66 -9.92 3.04
N GLY A 667 31.80 -9.22 3.04
CA GLY A 667 32.59 -8.93 1.84
C GLY A 667 33.11 -10.16 1.09
N ASP A 668 33.18 -11.34 1.74
CA ASP A 668 33.56 -12.60 1.12
C ASP A 668 32.45 -13.20 0.25
N LEU A 669 31.19 -12.87 0.54
CA LEU A 669 30.02 -13.48 -0.09
C LEU A 669 29.68 -12.81 -1.42
N ARG A 670 30.38 -13.17 -2.49
CA ARG A 670 30.20 -12.54 -3.82
C ARG A 670 29.58 -13.50 -4.84
N ALA A 671 28.79 -12.94 -5.76
CA ALA A 671 28.27 -13.61 -6.94
C ALA A 671 27.59 -14.96 -6.64
N THR A 672 28.18 -16.07 -7.11
CA THR A 672 27.62 -17.41 -6.98
C THR A 672 27.51 -17.90 -5.54
N LEU A 673 28.29 -17.32 -4.61
CA LEU A 673 28.22 -17.65 -3.18
C LEU A 673 26.87 -17.33 -2.54
N LEU A 674 26.11 -16.38 -3.12
CA LEU A 674 24.76 -16.03 -2.64
C LEU A 674 23.64 -16.75 -3.41
N ARG A 675 23.96 -17.57 -4.42
CA ARG A 675 22.96 -18.15 -5.33
C ARG A 675 21.90 -18.96 -4.59
N GLY A 676 22.30 -19.85 -3.69
CA GLY A 676 21.38 -20.72 -2.97
C GLY A 676 20.44 -19.94 -2.05
N ILE A 677 20.96 -18.91 -1.37
CA ILE A 677 20.16 -18.00 -0.53
C ILE A 677 19.15 -17.23 -1.41
N ARG A 678 19.58 -16.65 -2.54
CA ARG A 678 18.70 -15.92 -3.46
C ARG A 678 17.56 -16.75 -4.00
N GLN A 679 17.84 -18.02 -4.32
CA GLN A 679 16.84 -18.95 -4.83
C GLN A 679 15.85 -19.39 -3.75
N SER A 680 16.34 -19.61 -2.53
CA SER A 680 15.53 -20.16 -1.44
C SER A 680 14.79 -19.08 -0.64
N ALA A 681 15.25 -17.83 -0.69
CA ALA A 681 14.76 -16.68 0.07
C ALA A 681 14.45 -17.05 1.54
N PRO A 682 15.43 -17.52 2.33
CA PRO A 682 15.17 -18.04 3.67
C PRO A 682 14.79 -16.93 4.66
N LEU A 683 14.17 -17.32 5.78
CA LEU A 683 14.24 -16.58 7.03
C LEU A 683 15.66 -16.76 7.61
N VAL A 684 16.42 -15.68 7.69
CA VAL A 684 17.75 -15.67 8.31
C VAL A 684 17.62 -15.26 9.77
N PHE A 685 18.24 -16.01 10.66
CA PHE A 685 18.35 -15.69 12.07
C PHE A 685 19.84 -15.69 12.46
N LEU A 686 20.36 -14.53 12.84
CA LEU A 686 21.77 -14.33 13.14
C LEU A 686 21.96 -13.96 14.63
N ASN A 687 22.35 -14.96 15.42
CA ASN A 687 22.86 -14.79 16.77
C ASN A 687 24.39 -14.75 16.73
N ALA A 688 24.95 -13.58 16.43
CA ALA A 688 26.38 -13.38 16.50
C ALA A 688 26.71 -12.03 17.14
N CYS A 689 27.24 -12.11 18.36
CA CYS A 689 27.60 -10.98 19.20
C CYS A 689 29.05 -11.10 19.68
N ASP A 690 29.64 -9.95 20.01
CA ASP A 690 31.02 -9.83 20.47
C ASP A 690 31.10 -10.24 21.95
N GLY A 691 31.99 -11.18 22.27
CA GLY A 691 32.22 -11.67 23.64
C GLY A 691 33.04 -10.69 24.48
N GLY A 692 32.69 -9.39 24.46
CA GLY A 692 33.28 -8.37 25.35
C GLY A 692 33.96 -7.16 24.68
N ARG A 693 33.53 -6.71 23.50
CA ARG A 693 33.89 -5.37 22.99
C ARG A 693 32.66 -4.57 22.56
N ALA A 694 32.55 -3.38 23.15
CA ALA A 694 31.48 -2.42 22.90
C ALA A 694 31.51 -1.93 21.46
N ASN A 695 30.45 -2.22 20.71
CA ASN A 695 30.20 -1.70 19.36
C ASN A 695 28.76 -2.00 18.93
N PHE A 696 28.12 -1.04 18.27
CA PHE A 696 26.84 -1.25 17.57
C PHE A 696 26.94 -2.48 16.66
N GLY A 697 26.00 -3.40 16.78
CA GLY A 697 26.16 -4.82 16.49
C GLY A 697 26.39 -5.17 15.02
N LEU A 698 26.78 -6.44 14.83
CA LEU A 698 27.05 -7.12 13.56
C LEU A 698 25.91 -7.01 12.52
N THR A 699 24.69 -6.69 12.99
CA THR A 699 23.48 -6.57 12.17
C THR A 699 23.02 -5.12 11.97
N GLY A 700 23.83 -4.15 12.39
CA GLY A 700 23.73 -2.74 12.05
C GLY A 700 24.04 -2.46 10.57
N LEU A 701 24.04 -1.17 10.21
CA LEU A 701 24.24 -0.67 8.84
C LEU A 701 25.51 -1.24 8.18
N GLY A 702 25.36 -1.89 7.02
CA GLY A 702 26.45 -2.58 6.32
C GLY A 702 26.85 -3.89 7.00
N GLY A 703 27.43 -4.82 6.22
CA GLY A 703 27.76 -6.14 6.73
C GLY A 703 26.63 -7.16 6.58
N TRP A 704 26.25 -7.89 7.63
CA TRP A 704 25.46 -9.12 7.48
C TRP A 704 23.99 -8.92 7.12
N ALA A 705 23.33 -7.91 7.69
CA ALA A 705 21.94 -7.60 7.36
C ALA A 705 21.85 -7.17 5.89
N GLU A 706 22.63 -6.17 5.46
CA GLU A 706 22.65 -5.76 4.04
C GLU A 706 22.99 -6.93 3.11
N LYS A 707 23.97 -7.76 3.48
CA LYS A 707 24.41 -8.88 2.64
C LYS A 707 23.37 -9.98 2.48
N LEU A 708 22.84 -10.50 3.59
CA LEU A 708 21.94 -11.65 3.57
C LEU A 708 20.50 -11.25 3.24
N PHE A 709 20.08 -10.07 3.66
CA PHE A 709 18.72 -9.61 3.45
C PHE A 709 18.58 -8.85 2.13
N GLN A 710 19.34 -7.78 1.92
CA GLN A 710 19.17 -6.91 0.75
C GLN A 710 19.84 -7.46 -0.52
N GLU A 711 21.07 -7.96 -0.44
CA GLU A 711 21.79 -8.51 -1.61
C GLU A 711 21.46 -9.98 -1.90
N ALA A 712 21.22 -10.79 -0.87
CA ALA A 712 20.93 -12.22 -1.01
C ALA A 712 19.45 -12.58 -0.98
N ASN A 713 18.57 -11.57 -0.85
CA ASN A 713 17.13 -11.73 -1.06
C ASN A 713 16.41 -12.61 -0.03
N ALA A 714 16.88 -12.66 1.22
CA ALA A 714 16.18 -13.36 2.30
C ALA A 714 14.73 -12.87 2.46
N ALA A 715 13.81 -13.77 2.76
CA ALA A 715 12.40 -13.43 2.99
C ALA A 715 12.23 -12.57 4.24
N ALA A 716 13.04 -12.86 5.26
CA ALA A 716 13.11 -12.13 6.50
C ALA A 716 14.50 -12.27 7.12
N PHE A 717 14.87 -11.32 7.97
CA PHE A 717 16.11 -11.35 8.72
C PHE A 717 15.85 -10.94 10.18
N VAL A 718 16.41 -11.70 11.12
CA VAL A 718 16.40 -11.41 12.55
C VAL A 718 17.84 -11.36 13.06
N GLY A 719 18.16 -10.32 13.83
CA GLY A 719 19.49 -10.15 14.41
C GLY A 719 19.57 -8.96 15.36
N ALA A 720 20.61 -8.93 16.20
CA ALA A 720 20.77 -7.98 17.29
C ALA A 720 21.59 -6.72 16.90
N LEU A 721 21.05 -5.54 17.23
CA LEU A 721 21.68 -4.23 16.97
C LEU A 721 22.81 -3.86 17.92
N TRP A 722 23.00 -4.57 19.03
CA TRP A 722 24.07 -4.37 20.01
C TRP A 722 24.34 -5.70 20.73
N GLU A 723 25.20 -5.71 21.73
CA GLU A 723 25.55 -6.92 22.49
C GLU A 723 24.29 -7.55 23.12
N VAL A 724 24.26 -8.87 23.25
CA VAL A 724 23.18 -9.61 23.92
C VAL A 724 23.77 -10.57 24.92
N HIS A 725 23.03 -10.81 26.01
CA HIS A 725 23.45 -11.80 27.00
C HIS A 725 23.19 -13.21 26.45
N ASP A 726 24.22 -14.05 26.38
CA ASP A 726 24.19 -15.40 25.79
C ASP A 726 22.98 -16.24 26.20
N ALA A 727 22.70 -16.33 27.51
CA ALA A 727 21.57 -17.13 27.99
C ALA A 727 20.21 -16.56 27.55
N LEU A 728 20.07 -15.23 27.49
CA LEU A 728 18.85 -14.58 27.04
C LEU A 728 18.69 -14.69 25.52
N ALA A 729 19.79 -14.71 24.75
CA ALA A 729 19.77 -14.93 23.31
C ALA A 729 19.18 -16.29 22.93
N VAL A 730 19.56 -17.36 23.65
CA VAL A 730 19.00 -18.70 23.47
C VAL A 730 17.52 -18.75 23.85
N GLU A 731 17.13 -18.09 24.94
CA GLU A 731 15.71 -18.00 25.32
C GLU A 731 14.89 -17.23 24.27
N PHE A 732 15.49 -16.20 23.65
CA PHE A 732 14.83 -15.41 22.61
C PHE A 732 14.59 -16.25 21.36
N SER A 733 15.63 -16.94 20.86
CA SER A 733 15.51 -17.81 19.68
C SER A 733 14.53 -18.95 19.93
N ARG A 734 14.59 -19.60 21.11
CA ARG A 734 13.67 -20.67 21.51
C ARG A 734 12.23 -20.19 21.46
N HIS A 735 11.92 -19.11 22.18
CA HIS A 735 10.56 -18.61 22.24
C HIS A 735 10.07 -18.12 20.87
N PHE A 736 10.95 -17.49 20.07
CA PHE A 736 10.63 -17.09 18.71
C PHE A 736 10.21 -18.27 17.83
N TYR A 737 11.02 -19.34 17.78
CA TYR A 737 10.70 -20.51 16.96
C TYR A 737 9.51 -21.32 17.49
N ASP A 738 9.33 -21.42 18.80
CA ASP A 738 8.17 -22.08 19.41
C ASP A 738 6.87 -21.40 18.99
N ARG A 739 6.82 -20.05 19.05
CA ARG A 739 5.65 -19.27 18.62
C ARG A 739 5.38 -19.41 17.12
N LEU A 740 6.41 -19.41 16.28
CA LEU A 740 6.24 -19.70 14.85
C LEU A 740 5.73 -21.13 14.60
N ALA A 741 6.19 -22.12 15.38
CA ALA A 741 5.68 -23.48 15.32
C ALA A 741 4.22 -23.57 15.80
N GLU A 742 3.75 -22.65 16.63
CA GLU A 742 2.34 -22.54 17.01
C GLU A 742 1.46 -21.84 15.97
N GLY A 743 2.07 -21.31 14.90
CA GLY A 743 1.36 -20.68 13.78
C GLY A 743 1.22 -19.15 13.89
N ASP A 744 1.93 -18.52 14.82
CA ASP A 744 2.00 -17.07 14.90
C ASP A 744 2.65 -16.45 13.65
N THR A 745 2.30 -15.19 13.38
CA THR A 745 3.00 -14.39 12.36
C THR A 745 4.40 -14.01 12.85
N LEU A 746 5.29 -13.61 11.93
CA LEU A 746 6.63 -13.13 12.28
C LEU A 746 6.59 -12.03 13.36
N GLY A 747 5.69 -11.06 13.22
CA GLY A 747 5.57 -9.94 14.15
C GLY A 747 5.06 -10.35 15.55
N GLU A 748 4.15 -11.33 15.63
CA GLU A 748 3.69 -11.85 16.93
C GLU A 748 4.77 -12.68 17.61
N ALA A 749 5.45 -13.58 16.89
CA ALA A 749 6.54 -14.38 17.43
C ALA A 749 7.68 -13.49 17.98
N MET A 750 8.06 -12.44 17.25
CA MET A 750 9.03 -11.45 17.75
C MET A 750 8.56 -10.77 19.03
N ARG A 751 7.32 -10.24 19.05
CA ARG A 751 6.79 -9.55 20.21
C ARG A 751 6.68 -10.47 21.43
N ALA A 752 6.28 -11.73 21.23
CA ALA A 752 6.19 -12.74 22.27
C ALA A 752 7.57 -13.04 22.87
N ALA A 753 8.60 -13.25 22.05
CA ALA A 753 9.98 -13.47 22.50
C ALA A 753 10.51 -12.27 23.31
N ARG A 754 10.28 -11.04 22.84
CA ARG A 754 10.64 -9.81 23.59
C ARG A 754 9.93 -9.73 24.93
N THR A 755 8.63 -10.01 24.96
CA THR A 755 7.83 -9.96 26.19
C THR A 755 8.27 -11.03 27.19
N HIS A 756 8.62 -12.22 26.70
CA HIS A 756 9.17 -13.30 27.50
C HIS A 756 10.49 -12.87 28.18
N LEU A 757 11.46 -12.39 27.40
CA LEU A 757 12.75 -11.94 27.95
C LEU A 757 12.60 -10.78 28.92
N ARG A 758 11.76 -9.78 28.62
CA ARG A 758 11.48 -8.68 29.55
C ARG A 758 10.93 -9.19 30.89
N GLY A 759 10.17 -10.29 30.87
CA GLY A 759 9.68 -10.95 32.08
C GLY A 759 10.78 -11.64 32.90
N LEU A 760 11.83 -12.13 32.23
CA LEU A 760 13.00 -12.74 32.87
C LEU A 760 13.95 -11.68 33.45
N ASP A 761 14.28 -10.68 32.65
CA ASP A 761 15.19 -9.60 33.02
C ASP A 761 14.74 -8.26 32.37
N PRO A 762 13.94 -7.45 33.08
CA PRO A 762 13.36 -6.23 32.50
C PRO A 762 14.37 -5.09 32.31
N VAL A 763 15.51 -5.13 33.01
CA VAL A 763 16.53 -4.06 32.98
C VAL A 763 17.60 -4.34 31.95
N ASN A 764 17.88 -5.62 31.67
CA ASN A 764 18.81 -6.00 30.62
C ASN A 764 18.23 -5.66 29.24
N PRO A 765 18.90 -4.85 28.40
CA PRO A 765 18.33 -4.38 27.13
C PRO A 765 18.35 -5.45 26.02
N THR A 766 18.75 -6.70 26.29
CA THR A 766 18.74 -7.80 25.31
C THR A 766 17.37 -7.99 24.64
N TRP A 767 16.27 -7.80 25.38
CA TRP A 767 14.90 -7.92 24.84
C TRP A 767 14.54 -6.82 23.82
N LEU A 768 15.32 -5.74 23.74
CA LEU A 768 15.17 -4.65 22.78
C LEU A 768 16.16 -4.74 21.60
N ALA A 769 17.19 -5.58 21.71
CA ALA A 769 18.31 -5.64 20.75
C ALA A 769 17.90 -6.21 19.39
N TYR A 770 16.99 -7.18 19.39
CA TYR A 770 16.63 -7.92 18.19
C TYR A 770 15.74 -7.12 17.25
N THR A 771 16.13 -7.03 15.99
CA THR A 771 15.36 -6.45 14.89
C THR A 771 14.71 -7.52 14.02
N LEU A 772 13.58 -7.20 13.41
CA LEU A 772 12.95 -8.02 12.38
C LEU A 772 12.85 -7.21 11.09
N TYR A 773 13.63 -7.61 10.08
CA TYR A 773 13.36 -7.24 8.70
C TYR A 773 12.37 -8.25 8.12
N GLY A 774 11.10 -7.88 8.00
CA GLY A 774 10.02 -8.80 7.67
C GLY A 774 8.67 -8.09 7.53
N ASP A 775 7.70 -8.71 6.89
CA ASP A 775 6.31 -8.28 7.09
C ASP A 775 5.81 -8.79 8.45
N PRO A 776 5.21 -7.94 9.30
CA PRO A 776 4.78 -8.35 10.64
C PRO A 776 3.62 -9.35 10.59
N ASN A 777 2.85 -9.36 9.50
CA ASN A 777 1.75 -10.28 9.24
C ASN A 777 2.15 -11.43 8.31
N ALA A 778 3.44 -11.61 8.01
CA ALA A 778 3.88 -12.78 7.26
C ALA A 778 3.51 -14.06 8.01
N ALA A 779 2.84 -14.97 7.30
CA ALA A 779 2.52 -16.29 7.82
C ALA A 779 3.72 -17.22 7.66
N VAL A 780 4.15 -17.87 8.74
CA VAL A 780 5.23 -18.86 8.71
C VAL A 780 4.65 -20.23 9.01
N GLN A 781 4.80 -21.17 8.07
CA GLN A 781 4.39 -22.55 8.28
C GLN A 781 5.63 -23.40 8.59
N ILE A 782 5.84 -23.74 9.86
CA ILE A 782 6.94 -24.61 10.26
C ILE A 782 6.53 -26.08 10.20
N GLY A 783 7.11 -26.78 9.23
CA GLY A 783 7.00 -28.21 9.05
C GLY A 783 5.56 -28.70 8.79
N THR A 784 5.33 -29.99 9.01
CA THR A 784 4.01 -30.60 8.97
C THR A 784 3.56 -30.98 10.38
N ILE A 785 2.27 -30.82 10.68
CA ILE A 785 1.65 -31.23 11.95
C ILE A 785 1.67 -32.75 12.07
#